data_AF-A0A2P6VB83-F1
#
_entry.id   AF-A0A2P6VB83-F1
#
_cell.length_a   1.000
_cell.length_b   1.000
_cell.length_c   1.000
_cell.angle_alpha   90.00
_cell.angle_beta   90.00
_cell.angle_gamma   90.00
#
_symmetry.space_group_name_H-M   'P 1'
#
loop_
_entity.id
_entity.type
_entity.pdbx_description
1 polymer ?
#
loop_
_entity_poly.entity_id
_entity_poly.type
_entity_poly.pdbx_seq_one_letter_code
_entity_poly.pdbx_strand_id
1 'polypeptide(L)'
;MADPESGKTDLGALADGGPSAVVDALKRLPIAIVGRTTCPFCLEAVATLTAAAANVGGADAVSVFWVDKLEGGGTVFDALKKETGQKTVPYNYVNGELLGGCDDLKKLQAAGSLAPKLAAAAVAHGLTCAPPRKPVPSKAAKGAEGSTIATDSAHGDDRASAGSGHGAGEALLPDDSFVDLSLKPATGDDTPPAPLCLFWFPEVVDSNVIRLTAIQVVVCCILGIVWRTHTWAHYLILGLAVDGVGRVLFGPGPSPIAQVARCGAAFMTPKYRPGVPKQFAAACGTFMATAAAVFMFTSGYDPEEFIASCILGMYAALAFLEASIDFCMGCVMFGWAVKFGMVPPTVYSVGIAAKPEAEYTYEEAVKRLDLPDPQPVRLHYPGKPPSAVDIRYKTKLNDHDRQSFNVLKHTKIAHFNAVLGLCGLAVVWRAASLPAIGGAAGLSVSNTVGDVLTIIAVAAYCLMCMLYLAKACLHANKVCKEWFCPLRSNSFVIPPAALVLIAFCTAGRFDNATTLAKVLFWIDAPITLALALWLGARWITDPHSQEHINPATLMPATACFVCALVAPFLDPAHYTEPAFLWFSVALALALPLYVITFQRALLFNEPDDRQRLLKWTWVAAPAVACAAQVVLNAATGPAVEIGGQVFSGAFSNGAEWLSPSFTFASRMLYFIALGLGLMLGALFLTGHASRLKFDMSSWALGFPLDALAIATLMYAGAVPGILTNGMACAALAVASLATLVLSLHSLHSLLMGGIFVMDPKYGPLSQQILTHEAFRASGERLKAAAAALEAGNGGAVNAAALADFALQFRRYRLAHHWHANQEGSVIFPMFETYAPGLTGRSHNEHAEDEAKMERWAGLVEAAEGAVREGAGEAGAQALAVLHAEIPAFIDAFENHLRGEEEHLQRVGRKQLNLDLQKEMLRKIWDNTPPEVWAEYLPWTVANLPMHQQRVKFVRCWAVWVVPERAQLIGRWVALGVDQPTWERLAASVPEVVPRGASGWRRYF
;
A
#
# COMPACT_ATOMS: atom_id res chain seq x y z
N MET A 1 17.19 -40.08 45.57
CA MET A 1 17.92 -38.80 45.53
C MET A 1 17.60 -38.15 44.21
N ALA A 2 16.85 -37.05 44.24
CA ALA A 2 16.62 -36.20 43.09
C ALA A 2 17.02 -34.79 43.52
N ASP A 3 17.88 -34.18 42.71
CA ASP A 3 18.60 -32.94 42.92
C ASP A 3 17.66 -31.73 43.03
N PRO A 4 17.69 -30.95 44.14
CA PRO A 4 16.84 -29.78 44.32
C PRO A 4 17.16 -28.60 43.40
N GLU A 5 18.25 -28.64 42.60
CA GLU A 5 18.69 -27.50 41.80
C GLU A 5 18.21 -27.48 40.33
N SER A 6 17.42 -28.46 39.85
CA SER A 6 17.03 -28.51 38.42
C SER A 6 15.59 -28.13 38.07
N GLY A 7 14.67 -28.01 39.05
CA GLY A 7 13.32 -27.46 38.85
C GLY A 7 12.44 -28.08 37.73
N LYS A 8 12.79 -29.22 37.15
CA LYS A 8 12.05 -29.88 36.04
C LYS A 8 11.47 -31.21 36.50
N THR A 9 10.14 -31.32 36.45
CA THR A 9 9.41 -32.56 36.73
C THR A 9 9.69 -33.61 35.64
N ASP A 10 10.43 -34.67 35.97
CA ASP A 10 10.67 -35.79 35.06
C ASP A 10 9.53 -36.81 35.11
N LEU A 11 8.59 -36.69 34.18
CA LEU A 11 7.44 -37.59 34.07
C LEU A 11 7.81 -39.00 33.59
N GLY A 12 8.98 -39.19 32.96
CA GLY A 12 9.44 -40.50 32.48
C GLY A 12 9.77 -41.44 33.65
N ALA A 13 10.58 -40.96 34.59
CA ALA A 13 10.95 -41.70 35.80
C ALA A 13 9.76 -41.97 36.75
N LEU A 14 8.74 -41.10 36.73
CA LEU A 14 7.51 -41.25 37.55
C LEU A 14 6.55 -42.31 36.99
N ALA A 15 6.62 -42.62 35.70
CA ALA A 15 5.75 -43.63 35.07
C ALA A 15 6.02 -45.05 35.60
N ASP A 16 7.24 -45.33 36.07
CA ASP A 16 7.63 -46.60 36.70
C ASP A 16 7.00 -46.80 38.09
N GLY A 17 6.54 -45.71 38.73
CA GLY A 17 5.82 -45.71 40.01
C GLY A 17 4.31 -45.98 39.91
N GLY A 18 3.78 -46.18 38.70
CA GLY A 18 2.36 -46.48 38.42
C GLY A 18 1.52 -45.28 37.94
N PRO A 19 0.30 -45.51 37.41
CA PRO A 19 -0.49 -44.49 36.72
C PRO A 19 -0.87 -43.27 37.57
N SER A 20 -1.10 -43.48 38.87
CA SER A 20 -1.46 -42.43 39.82
C SER A 20 -0.32 -41.43 40.06
N ALA A 21 0.94 -41.89 40.06
CA ALA A 21 2.11 -41.04 40.31
C ALA A 21 2.29 -39.96 39.23
N VAL A 22 2.02 -40.30 37.96
CA VAL A 22 2.07 -39.37 36.82
C VAL A 22 0.98 -38.29 36.94
N VAL A 23 -0.25 -38.69 37.27
CA VAL A 23 -1.37 -37.77 37.44
C VAL A 23 -1.14 -36.85 38.65
N ASP A 24 -0.65 -37.38 39.77
CA ASP A 24 -0.37 -36.60 40.97
C ASP A 24 0.73 -35.55 40.76
N ALA A 25 1.72 -35.85 39.91
CA ALA A 25 2.75 -34.88 39.53
C ALA A 25 2.19 -33.76 38.62
N LEU A 26 1.35 -34.10 37.65
CA LEU A 26 0.69 -33.10 36.79
C LEU A 26 -0.25 -32.18 37.57
N LYS A 27 -0.95 -32.73 38.58
CA LYS A 27 -1.87 -31.95 39.42
C LYS A 27 -1.19 -30.92 40.32
N ARG A 28 0.10 -31.07 40.58
CA ARG A 28 0.90 -30.11 41.38
C ARG A 28 1.38 -28.91 40.57
N LEU A 29 1.27 -28.96 39.24
CA LEU A 29 1.67 -27.87 38.36
C LEU A 29 0.51 -26.88 38.15
N PRO A 30 0.79 -25.58 38.07
CA PRO A 30 -0.24 -24.56 37.88
C PRO A 30 -1.00 -24.76 36.57
N ILE A 31 -0.27 -24.99 35.47
CA ILE A 31 -0.81 -25.35 34.17
C ILE A 31 0.08 -26.44 33.57
N ALA A 32 -0.49 -27.58 33.21
CA ALA A 32 0.26 -28.67 32.57
C ALA A 32 -0.44 -29.15 31.29
N ILE A 33 0.32 -29.24 30.21
CA ILE A 33 -0.17 -29.71 28.91
C ILE A 33 0.63 -30.95 28.52
N VAL A 34 -0.04 -32.10 28.40
CA VAL A 34 0.59 -33.31 27.87
C VAL A 34 0.15 -33.52 26.44
N GLY A 35 1.08 -33.45 25.49
CA GLY A 35 0.80 -33.46 24.06
C GLY A 35 1.86 -34.18 23.22
N ARG A 36 1.69 -34.15 21.90
CA ARG A 36 2.70 -34.59 20.92
C ARG A 36 3.12 -33.44 20.03
N THR A 37 4.42 -33.29 19.75
CA THR A 37 4.94 -32.16 18.93
C THR A 37 4.34 -32.14 17.52
N THR A 38 3.83 -33.28 17.04
CA THR A 38 3.25 -33.47 15.70
C THR A 38 1.72 -33.27 15.63
N CYS A 39 1.06 -33.01 16.75
CA CYS A 39 -0.41 -32.87 16.81
C CYS A 39 -0.84 -31.39 16.73
N PRO A 40 -1.62 -30.98 15.70
CA PRO A 40 -2.04 -29.59 15.54
C PRO A 40 -2.93 -29.11 16.70
N PHE A 41 -3.76 -30.00 17.27
CA PHE A 41 -4.59 -29.69 18.42
C PHE A 41 -3.78 -29.49 19.72
N CYS A 42 -2.62 -30.14 19.84
CA CYS A 42 -1.72 -29.90 20.97
C CYS A 42 -1.02 -28.55 20.82
N LEU A 43 -0.55 -28.21 19.62
CA LEU A 43 0.08 -26.91 19.35
C LEU A 43 -0.92 -25.75 19.52
N GLU A 44 -2.15 -25.95 19.07
CA GLU A 44 -3.23 -24.97 19.26
C GLU A 44 -3.64 -24.84 20.72
N ALA A 45 -3.73 -25.95 21.47
CA ALA A 45 -4.00 -25.90 22.91
C ALA A 45 -2.88 -25.20 23.69
N VAL A 46 -1.60 -25.45 23.34
CA VAL A 46 -0.45 -24.72 23.89
C VAL A 46 -0.56 -23.24 23.56
N ALA A 47 -0.74 -22.86 22.30
CA ALA A 47 -0.89 -21.45 21.93
C ALA A 47 -2.08 -20.78 22.64
N THR A 48 -3.21 -21.49 22.76
CA THR A 48 -4.42 -20.98 23.41
C THR A 48 -4.22 -20.80 24.91
N LEU A 49 -3.67 -21.80 25.61
CA LEU A 49 -3.41 -21.74 27.05
C LEU A 49 -2.28 -20.78 27.37
N THR A 50 -1.20 -20.74 26.59
CA THR A 50 -0.10 -19.79 26.78
C THR A 50 -0.56 -18.36 26.52
N ALA A 51 -1.37 -18.10 25.48
CA ALA A 51 -1.95 -16.78 25.26
C ALA A 51 -2.96 -16.40 26.35
N ALA A 52 -3.82 -17.33 26.76
CA ALA A 52 -4.79 -17.08 27.83
C ALA A 52 -4.11 -16.90 29.20
N ALA A 53 -3.04 -17.65 29.48
CA ALA A 53 -2.20 -17.52 30.67
C ALA A 53 -1.38 -16.23 30.64
N ALA A 54 -0.87 -15.81 29.49
CA ALA A 54 -0.21 -14.51 29.31
C ALA A 54 -1.16 -13.35 29.63
N ASN A 55 -2.44 -13.48 29.25
CA ASN A 55 -3.48 -12.51 29.60
C ASN A 55 -3.81 -12.46 31.10
N VAL A 56 -3.37 -13.46 31.88
CA VAL A 56 -3.47 -13.48 33.34
C VAL A 56 -2.10 -13.55 34.02
N GLY A 57 -1.03 -13.09 33.36
CA GLY A 57 0.32 -12.94 33.94
C GLY A 57 1.07 -14.25 34.28
N GLY A 58 0.64 -15.39 33.75
CA GLY A 58 1.19 -16.72 34.04
C GLY A 58 1.84 -17.44 32.85
N ALA A 59 2.43 -16.72 31.89
CA ALA A 59 3.02 -17.35 30.69
C ALA A 59 4.12 -18.39 31.04
N ASP A 60 4.93 -18.09 32.06
CA ASP A 60 6.01 -18.97 32.55
C ASP A 60 5.49 -20.15 33.41
N ALA A 61 4.20 -20.18 33.71
CA ALA A 61 3.55 -21.23 34.49
C ALA A 61 3.03 -22.40 33.63
N VAL A 62 3.11 -22.30 32.30
CA VAL A 62 2.64 -23.34 31.38
C VAL A 62 3.73 -24.39 31.17
N SER A 63 3.61 -25.52 31.86
CA SER A 63 4.49 -26.67 31.68
C SER A 63 3.98 -27.56 30.55
N VAL A 64 4.76 -27.70 29.48
CA VAL A 64 4.40 -28.54 28.33
C VAL A 64 5.27 -29.79 28.28
N PHE A 65 4.62 -30.95 28.29
CA PHE A 65 5.25 -32.26 28.24
C PHE A 65 4.94 -32.95 26.92
N TRP A 66 5.98 -33.12 26.11
CA TRP A 66 5.89 -33.76 24.81
C TRP A 66 6.19 -35.26 24.93
N VAL A 67 5.16 -36.11 24.95
CA VAL A 67 5.33 -37.57 25.15
C VAL A 67 6.10 -38.25 24.02
N ASP A 68 6.21 -37.61 22.85
CA ASP A 68 7.02 -38.08 21.73
C ASP A 68 8.51 -37.67 21.83
N LYS A 69 8.87 -36.86 22.83
CA LYS A 69 10.24 -36.43 23.13
C LYS A 69 10.74 -36.90 24.50
N LEU A 70 9.88 -37.50 25.31
CA LEU A 70 10.22 -38.05 26.63
C LEU A 70 10.65 -39.52 26.54
N GLU A 71 11.73 -39.87 27.23
CA GLU A 71 12.12 -41.26 27.45
C GLU A 71 11.05 -41.94 28.33
N GLY A 72 10.44 -43.02 27.85
CA GLY A 72 9.25 -43.60 28.49
C GLY A 72 7.92 -42.89 28.20
N GLY A 73 7.84 -41.93 27.28
CA GLY A 73 6.60 -41.18 27.03
C GLY A 73 5.38 -42.01 26.58
N GLY A 74 5.60 -43.22 26.04
CA GLY A 74 4.53 -44.18 25.76
C GLY A 74 3.80 -44.67 27.01
N THR A 75 4.54 -44.98 28.08
CA THR A 75 3.95 -45.44 29.35
C THR A 75 3.23 -44.30 30.08
N VAL A 76 3.73 -43.07 29.97
CA VAL A 76 3.05 -41.83 30.44
C VAL A 76 1.69 -41.66 29.75
N PHE A 77 1.63 -41.85 28.43
CA PHE A 77 0.37 -41.75 27.67
C PHE A 77 -0.62 -42.85 28.06
N ASP A 78 -0.17 -44.10 28.23
CA ASP A 78 -1.03 -45.21 28.62
C ASP A 78 -1.55 -45.07 30.07
N ALA A 79 -0.72 -44.56 30.98
CA ALA A 79 -1.10 -44.20 32.35
C ALA A 79 -2.21 -43.15 32.38
N LEU A 80 -2.03 -42.05 31.64
CA LEU A 80 -3.03 -40.98 31.53
C LEU A 80 -4.34 -41.47 30.93
N LYS A 81 -4.25 -42.29 29.88
CA LYS A 81 -5.43 -42.89 29.25
C LYS A 81 -6.20 -43.81 30.20
N LYS A 82 -5.51 -44.56 31.05
CA LYS A 82 -6.12 -45.47 32.04
C LYS A 82 -6.79 -44.71 33.18
N GLU A 83 -6.19 -43.64 33.69
CA GLU A 83 -6.70 -42.85 34.82
C GLU A 83 -7.79 -41.84 34.43
N THR A 84 -7.66 -41.20 33.27
CA THR A 84 -8.59 -40.13 32.86
C THR A 84 -9.72 -40.61 31.95
N GLY A 85 -9.59 -41.80 31.34
CA GLY A 85 -10.52 -42.32 30.33
C GLY A 85 -10.45 -41.63 28.96
N GLN A 86 -9.73 -40.50 28.84
CA GLN A 86 -9.53 -39.78 27.58
C GLN A 86 -8.51 -40.52 26.69
N LYS A 87 -8.86 -40.76 25.43
CA LYS A 87 -8.09 -41.59 24.48
C LYS A 87 -7.13 -40.81 23.58
N THR A 88 -7.21 -39.49 23.56
CA THR A 88 -6.51 -38.60 22.62
C THR A 88 -5.82 -37.45 23.34
N VAL A 89 -4.66 -37.01 22.85
CA VAL A 89 -3.97 -35.78 23.29
C VAL A 89 -4.61 -34.54 22.64
N PRO A 90 -4.50 -33.32 23.21
CA PRO A 90 -3.80 -32.97 24.47
C PRO A 90 -4.59 -33.28 25.74
N TYR A 91 -3.88 -33.55 26.85
CA TYR A 91 -4.44 -33.51 28.21
C TYR A 91 -4.08 -32.17 28.83
N ASN A 92 -5.08 -31.31 29.05
CA ASN A 92 -4.88 -29.97 29.58
C ASN A 92 -5.29 -29.92 31.06
N TYR A 93 -4.34 -29.71 31.95
CA TYR A 93 -4.56 -29.52 33.39
C TYR A 93 -4.39 -28.07 33.80
N VAL A 94 -5.28 -27.56 34.64
CA VAL A 94 -5.20 -26.24 35.27
C VAL A 94 -5.57 -26.40 36.74
N ASN A 95 -4.65 -26.02 37.64
CA ASN A 95 -4.83 -26.13 39.10
C ASN A 95 -5.33 -27.52 39.56
N GLY A 96 -4.75 -28.59 39.02
CA GLY A 96 -5.13 -29.96 39.35
C GLY A 96 -6.42 -30.50 38.69
N GLU A 97 -7.19 -29.66 37.99
CA GLU A 97 -8.39 -30.05 37.24
C GLU A 97 -8.05 -30.39 35.79
N LEU A 98 -8.52 -31.54 35.28
CA LEU A 98 -8.43 -31.89 33.86
C LEU A 98 -9.52 -31.18 33.07
N LEU A 99 -9.14 -30.24 32.20
CA LEU A 99 -10.05 -29.50 31.32
C LEU A 99 -10.42 -30.27 30.04
N GLY A 100 -9.74 -31.37 29.75
CA GLY A 100 -9.99 -32.19 28.56
C GLY A 100 -9.11 -31.82 27.36
N GLY A 101 -9.64 -32.07 26.16
CA GLY A 101 -8.93 -31.88 24.89
C GLY A 101 -8.94 -30.44 24.36
N CYS A 102 -8.49 -30.24 23.13
CA CYS A 102 -8.48 -28.91 22.51
C CYS A 102 -9.89 -28.36 22.25
N ASP A 103 -10.87 -29.20 21.92
CA ASP A 103 -12.25 -28.76 21.67
C ASP A 103 -12.94 -28.29 22.96
N ASP A 104 -12.64 -28.94 24.08
CA ASP A 104 -13.18 -28.57 25.40
C ASP A 104 -12.58 -27.24 25.87
N LEU A 105 -11.28 -27.04 25.62
CA LEU A 105 -10.59 -25.77 25.86
C LEU A 105 -11.21 -24.61 25.06
N LYS A 106 -11.52 -24.83 23.77
CA LYS A 106 -12.19 -23.83 22.92
C LYS A 106 -13.59 -23.48 23.42
N LYS A 107 -14.37 -24.46 23.88
CA LYS A 107 -15.69 -24.21 24.48
C LYS A 107 -15.59 -23.34 25.73
N LEU A 108 -14.61 -23.62 26.60
CA LEU A 108 -14.37 -22.81 27.81
C LEU A 108 -13.90 -21.38 27.47
N GLN A 109 -13.10 -21.22 26.42
CA GLN A 109 -12.67 -19.90 25.95
C GLN A 109 -13.85 -19.10 25.35
N ALA A 110 -14.66 -19.73 24.50
CA ALA A 110 -15.84 -19.10 23.90
C ALA A 110 -16.91 -18.74 24.94
N ALA A 111 -17.04 -19.54 26.00
CA ALA A 111 -17.93 -19.27 27.14
C ALA A 111 -17.36 -18.24 28.12
N GLY A 112 -16.12 -17.77 27.95
CA GLY A 112 -15.45 -16.83 28.85
C GLY A 112 -15.08 -17.42 30.22
N SER A 113 -15.25 -18.73 30.43
CA SER A 113 -15.00 -19.41 31.72
C SER A 113 -13.56 -19.91 31.88
N LEU A 114 -12.75 -19.90 30.82
CA LEU A 114 -11.34 -20.28 30.86
C LEU A 114 -10.47 -19.28 31.64
N ALA A 115 -10.66 -17.98 31.41
CA ALA A 115 -9.85 -16.95 32.06
C ALA A 115 -10.01 -16.91 33.59
N PRO A 116 -11.22 -17.03 34.17
CA PRO A 116 -11.39 -17.18 35.63
C PRO A 116 -10.67 -18.40 36.21
N LYS A 117 -10.68 -19.55 35.50
CA LYS A 117 -9.99 -20.77 35.94
C LYS A 117 -8.47 -20.60 35.94
N LEU A 118 -7.92 -19.93 34.93
CA LEU A 118 -6.49 -19.61 34.86
C LEU A 118 -6.09 -18.57 35.92
N ALA A 119 -6.95 -17.59 36.20
CA ALA A 119 -6.71 -16.62 37.26
C ALA A 119 -6.73 -17.28 38.65
N ALA A 120 -7.68 -18.19 38.90
CA ALA A 120 -7.72 -18.96 40.15
C ALA A 120 -6.48 -19.87 40.31
N ALA A 121 -5.99 -20.47 39.22
CA ALA A 121 -4.75 -21.24 39.20
C ALA A 121 -3.53 -20.38 39.52
N ALA A 122 -3.47 -19.17 38.94
CA ALA A 122 -2.40 -18.22 39.20
C ALA A 122 -2.39 -17.79 40.68
N VAL A 123 -3.55 -17.50 41.27
CA VAL A 123 -3.67 -17.15 42.70
C VAL A 123 -3.27 -18.31 43.61
N ALA A 124 -3.72 -19.54 43.33
CA ALA A 124 -3.41 -20.71 44.15
C ALA A 124 -1.92 -21.09 44.17
N HIS A 125 -1.18 -20.72 43.12
CA HIS A 125 0.25 -21.01 42.97
C HIS A 125 1.16 -19.77 43.09
N GLY A 126 0.63 -18.63 43.57
CA GLY A 126 1.42 -17.41 43.82
C GLY A 126 1.95 -16.72 42.55
N LEU A 127 1.33 -16.95 41.40
CA LEU A 127 1.70 -16.36 40.11
C LEU A 127 0.98 -15.00 39.95
N THR A 128 1.74 -13.96 39.59
CA THR A 128 1.22 -12.59 39.45
C THR A 128 0.14 -12.51 38.37
N CYS A 129 -1.08 -12.08 38.73
CA CYS A 129 -2.25 -12.23 37.88
C CYS A 129 -2.70 -10.90 37.24
N ALA A 130 -2.74 -10.79 35.90
CA ALA A 130 -3.37 -9.67 35.17
C ALA A 130 -4.88 -9.94 34.95
N PRO A 131 -5.77 -8.92 34.82
CA PRO A 131 -7.20 -9.15 34.63
C PRO A 131 -7.55 -9.47 33.16
N PRO A 132 -8.59 -10.28 32.88
CA PRO A 132 -8.96 -10.67 31.52
C PRO A 132 -9.61 -9.53 30.70
N ARG A 133 -9.04 -9.23 29.53
CA ARG A 133 -9.62 -8.32 28.52
C ARG A 133 -11.03 -8.75 28.10
N LYS A 134 -12.01 -7.84 28.18
CA LYS A 134 -13.33 -8.00 27.55
C LYS A 134 -13.34 -7.44 26.12
N PRO A 135 -14.12 -8.01 25.19
CA PRO A 135 -14.37 -7.43 23.88
C PRO A 135 -15.17 -6.13 24.00
N VAL A 136 -14.72 -5.08 23.31
CA VAL A 136 -15.32 -3.73 23.31
C VAL A 136 -16.70 -3.76 22.64
N PRO A 137 -17.78 -3.33 23.30
CA PRO A 137 -19.07 -3.14 22.66
C PRO A 137 -19.12 -1.79 21.93
N SER A 138 -19.58 -1.80 20.68
CA SER A 138 -19.96 -0.57 19.96
C SER A 138 -21.23 0.00 20.58
N LYS A 139 -21.29 1.31 20.91
CA LYS A 139 -22.54 2.09 20.81
C LYS A 139 -22.39 3.60 21.07
N ALA A 140 -22.95 4.33 20.10
CA ALA A 140 -24.01 5.33 20.23
C ALA A 140 -23.89 6.49 21.24
N ALA A 141 -23.85 7.69 20.66
CA ALA A 141 -23.97 8.99 21.30
C ALA A 141 -25.34 9.26 21.97
N LYS A 142 -25.32 10.04 23.06
CA LYS A 142 -26.22 11.17 23.35
C LYS A 142 -25.83 11.83 24.69
N GLY A 143 -25.78 13.17 24.71
CA GLY A 143 -25.34 13.98 25.85
C GLY A 143 -26.45 14.69 26.64
N ALA A 144 -26.01 15.59 27.53
CA ALA A 144 -26.65 16.77 28.13
C ALA A 144 -25.69 17.27 29.24
N GLU A 145 -25.12 18.49 29.18
CA GLU A 145 -25.63 19.74 29.82
C GLU A 145 -25.88 19.60 31.33
N GLY A 146 -25.35 20.40 32.26
CA GLY A 146 -24.51 21.60 32.24
C GLY A 146 -24.41 22.20 33.66
N SER A 147 -23.66 23.31 33.79
CA SER A 147 -23.75 24.36 34.84
C SER A 147 -23.27 24.03 36.27
N THR A 148 -22.62 24.91 37.05
CA THR A 148 -21.88 26.19 36.95
C THR A 148 -21.44 26.53 38.40
N ILE A 149 -20.62 27.59 38.57
CA ILE A 149 -20.38 28.40 39.79
C ILE A 149 -19.28 27.83 40.70
N ALA A 150 -18.05 28.34 40.61
CA ALA A 150 -17.50 29.53 41.28
C ALA A 150 -17.27 29.26 42.79
N THR A 151 -16.18 29.67 43.43
CA THR A 151 -15.61 31.02 43.52
C THR A 151 -14.28 30.93 44.28
N ASP A 152 -13.39 31.89 44.02
CA ASP A 152 -12.58 32.62 45.01
C ASP A 152 -11.50 31.84 45.80
N SER A 153 -10.32 32.40 46.07
CA SER A 153 -9.73 33.71 45.81
C SER A 153 -8.34 33.69 46.42
N ALA A 154 -7.50 34.62 45.98
CA ALA A 154 -6.52 35.32 46.82
C ALA A 154 -5.34 34.47 47.36
N HIS A 155 -4.11 34.95 47.44
CA HIS A 155 -3.50 36.26 47.30
C HIS A 155 -1.99 36.03 47.42
N GLY A 156 -1.18 36.98 46.96
CA GLY A 156 0.11 37.22 47.62
C GLY A 156 1.29 37.38 46.68
N ASP A 157 1.22 38.42 45.86
CA ASP A 157 2.21 39.50 45.83
C ASP A 157 3.71 39.23 45.60
N ASP A 158 4.14 39.90 44.55
CA ASP A 158 5.22 40.89 44.54
C ASP A 158 6.63 40.50 44.07
N ARG A 159 6.88 40.98 42.84
CA ARG A 159 7.95 41.92 42.45
C ARG A 159 9.37 41.38 42.26
N ALA A 160 9.69 41.35 40.96
CA ALA A 160 10.79 42.10 40.34
C ALA A 160 12.23 41.67 40.67
N SER A 161 12.96 41.25 39.63
CA SER A 161 13.93 42.13 38.96
C SER A 161 14.73 41.38 37.90
N ALA A 162 15.09 42.11 36.86
CA ALA A 162 15.94 41.68 35.77
C ALA A 162 17.36 41.37 36.25
N GLY A 163 17.97 40.34 35.67
CA GLY A 163 19.38 40.01 35.87
C GLY A 163 19.87 39.04 34.81
N SER A 164 20.52 39.57 33.77
CA SER A 164 21.29 38.83 32.78
C SER A 164 22.44 38.05 33.44
N GLY A 165 22.58 36.76 33.12
CA GLY A 165 23.76 35.98 33.48
C GLY A 165 23.71 34.58 32.87
N HIS A 166 24.70 34.25 32.05
CA HIS A 166 24.98 32.86 31.67
C HIS A 166 25.17 32.00 32.92
N GLY A 167 24.49 30.86 33.01
CA GLY A 167 24.74 29.85 34.03
C GLY A 167 23.58 28.86 34.19
N ALA A 168 23.92 27.57 34.20
CA ALA A 168 23.09 26.42 34.60
C ALA A 168 21.90 26.05 33.70
N GLY A 169 22.18 25.29 32.63
CA GLY A 169 21.28 24.23 32.21
C GLY A 169 21.38 23.10 33.23
N GLU A 170 20.64 23.24 34.33
CA GLU A 170 20.59 22.24 35.39
C GLU A 170 19.62 21.11 34.99
N ALA A 171 20.03 19.89 35.30
CA ALA A 171 19.52 18.62 34.82
C ALA A 171 18.02 18.42 35.08
N LEU A 172 17.27 18.07 34.03
CA LEU A 172 15.88 17.62 34.09
C LEU A 172 15.74 16.12 33.73
N LEU A 173 16.86 15.40 33.70
CA LEU A 173 16.87 13.95 33.57
C LEU A 173 17.51 13.38 34.85
N PRO A 174 16.76 12.61 35.66
CA PRO A 174 17.38 11.76 36.67
C PRO A 174 18.40 10.87 35.97
N ASP A 175 19.63 10.82 36.49
CA ASP A 175 20.81 10.16 35.92
C ASP A 175 20.69 8.62 35.73
N ASP A 176 19.50 8.04 35.95
CA ASP A 176 19.21 6.60 35.80
C ASP A 176 17.92 6.31 35.01
N SER A 177 17.29 7.30 34.35
CA SER A 177 16.02 7.10 33.63
C SER A 177 16.17 6.74 32.14
N PHE A 178 17.36 6.27 31.71
CA PHE A 178 17.45 5.61 30.40
C PHE A 178 16.76 4.26 30.53
N VAL A 179 15.63 4.13 29.85
CA VAL A 179 14.99 2.85 29.57
C VAL A 179 16.10 1.92 29.08
N ASP A 180 16.27 0.78 29.76
CA ASP A 180 17.24 -0.23 29.36
C ASP A 180 17.14 -0.47 27.84
N LEU A 181 18.18 -0.03 27.13
CA LEU A 181 18.32 -0.12 25.67
C LEU A 181 18.49 -1.58 25.20
N SER A 182 18.36 -2.56 26.11
CA SER A 182 18.18 -3.98 25.79
C SER A 182 16.80 -4.26 25.16
N LEU A 183 16.45 -3.52 24.10
CA LEU A 183 15.59 -4.07 23.07
C LEU A 183 16.27 -5.36 22.60
N LYS A 184 15.76 -6.51 23.06
CA LYS A 184 16.09 -7.81 22.45
C LYS A 184 15.95 -7.60 20.94
N PRO A 185 17.03 -7.74 20.16
CA PRO A 185 16.94 -7.50 18.73
C PRO A 185 15.85 -8.40 18.17
N ALA A 186 14.98 -7.84 17.31
CA ALA A 186 14.07 -8.66 16.50
C ALA A 186 14.87 -9.70 15.69
N THR A 187 16.14 -9.43 15.45
CA THR A 187 17.14 -10.37 14.94
C THR A 187 17.85 -11.08 16.09
N GLY A 188 17.21 -12.09 16.69
CA GLY A 188 18.02 -13.14 17.34
C GLY A 188 18.98 -13.73 16.31
N ASP A 189 20.20 -14.10 16.72
CA ASP A 189 21.24 -14.70 15.86
C ASP A 189 20.75 -15.93 15.05
N ASP A 190 19.62 -16.52 15.43
CA ASP A 190 18.99 -17.67 14.78
C ASP A 190 17.86 -17.34 13.78
N THR A 191 17.56 -16.06 13.52
CA THR A 191 16.51 -15.71 12.55
C THR A 191 17.05 -15.80 11.12
N PRO A 192 16.59 -16.76 10.30
CA PRO A 192 17.06 -16.86 8.92
C PRO A 192 16.71 -15.56 8.19
N PRO A 193 17.60 -15.04 7.32
CA PRO A 193 17.33 -13.84 6.55
C PRO A 193 15.99 -14.01 5.83
N ALA A 194 15.16 -12.96 5.87
CA ALA A 194 13.89 -12.94 5.14
C ALA A 194 14.17 -13.41 3.71
N PRO A 195 13.50 -14.49 3.23
CA PRO A 195 13.77 -15.02 1.92
C PRO A 195 13.51 -13.90 0.92
N LEU A 196 14.49 -13.64 0.05
CA LEU A 196 14.27 -12.86 -1.16
C LEU A 196 13.15 -13.55 -1.94
N CYS A 197 11.92 -13.11 -1.75
CA CYS A 197 10.81 -13.59 -2.54
C CYS A 197 11.12 -13.25 -4.00
N LEU A 198 11.43 -14.28 -4.80
CA LEU A 198 11.76 -14.14 -6.22
C LEU A 198 10.63 -13.41 -6.99
N PHE A 199 9.39 -13.52 -6.48
CA PHE A 199 8.20 -12.87 -7.02
C PHE A 199 7.39 -12.19 -5.91
N TRP A 200 6.80 -11.04 -6.21
CA TRP A 200 5.95 -10.33 -5.27
C TRP A 200 4.51 -10.85 -5.29
N PHE A 201 3.91 -11.03 -4.10
CA PHE A 201 2.50 -11.37 -3.93
C PHE A 201 1.90 -10.56 -2.76
N PRO A 202 0.61 -10.16 -2.82
CA PRO A 202 -0.03 -9.44 -1.71
C PRO A 202 -0.03 -10.22 -0.41
N GLU A 203 0.24 -9.55 0.71
CA GLU A 203 0.29 -10.16 2.05
C GLU A 203 -1.07 -10.75 2.47
N VAL A 204 -2.14 -10.08 2.07
CA VAL A 204 -3.53 -10.49 2.30
C VAL A 204 -4.35 -10.33 1.03
N VAL A 205 -5.37 -11.17 0.90
CA VAL A 205 -6.25 -11.26 -0.26
C VAL A 205 -7.70 -11.41 0.20
N ASP A 206 -8.64 -10.84 -0.55
CA ASP A 206 -10.07 -10.96 -0.24
C ASP A 206 -10.63 -12.31 -0.67
N SER A 207 -11.17 -13.07 0.28
CA SER A 207 -11.82 -14.37 0.06
C SER A 207 -13.01 -14.26 -0.89
N ASN A 208 -13.80 -13.17 -0.84
CA ASN A 208 -14.93 -13.01 -1.77
C ASN A 208 -14.46 -12.96 -3.23
N VAL A 209 -13.38 -12.20 -3.48
CA VAL A 209 -12.74 -12.13 -4.81
C VAL A 209 -12.21 -13.50 -5.23
N ILE A 210 -11.57 -14.23 -4.32
CA ILE A 210 -11.04 -15.57 -4.62
C ILE A 210 -12.16 -16.53 -5.01
N ARG A 211 -13.28 -16.51 -4.29
CA ARG A 211 -14.44 -17.37 -4.57
C ARG A 211 -15.07 -17.05 -5.92
N LEU A 212 -15.27 -15.77 -6.23
CA LEU A 212 -15.79 -15.34 -7.54
C LEU A 212 -14.80 -15.64 -8.68
N THR A 213 -13.49 -15.59 -8.40
CA THR A 213 -12.45 -16.03 -9.36
C THR A 213 -12.57 -17.54 -9.60
N ALA A 214 -12.75 -18.33 -8.54
CA ALA A 214 -12.89 -19.78 -8.63
C ALA A 214 -14.14 -20.19 -9.44
N ILE A 215 -15.25 -19.47 -9.30
CA ILE A 215 -16.45 -19.68 -10.15
C ILE A 215 -16.11 -19.49 -11.63
N GLN A 216 -15.40 -18.40 -11.98
CA GLN A 216 -14.99 -18.15 -13.36
C GLN A 216 -14.04 -19.23 -13.90
N VAL A 217 -13.11 -19.72 -13.06
CA VAL A 217 -12.21 -20.83 -13.41
C VAL A 217 -13.02 -22.10 -13.70
N VAL A 218 -14.00 -22.45 -12.85
CA VAL A 218 -14.91 -23.59 -13.09
C VAL A 218 -15.60 -23.47 -14.44
N VAL A 219 -16.14 -22.29 -14.75
CA VAL A 219 -16.78 -22.03 -16.05
C VAL A 219 -15.77 -22.24 -17.19
N CYS A 220 -14.57 -21.67 -17.12
CA CYS A 220 -13.55 -21.83 -18.15
C CYS A 220 -13.16 -23.29 -18.37
N CYS A 221 -12.98 -24.06 -17.28
CA CYS A 221 -12.69 -25.49 -17.37
C CYS A 221 -13.83 -26.28 -18.01
N ILE A 222 -15.09 -26.01 -17.64
CA ILE A 222 -16.26 -26.67 -18.23
C ILE A 222 -16.37 -26.34 -19.72
N LEU A 223 -16.21 -25.06 -20.10
CA LEU A 223 -16.20 -24.66 -21.50
C LEU A 223 -15.07 -25.37 -22.28
N GLY A 224 -13.88 -25.45 -21.69
CA GLY A 224 -12.72 -26.16 -22.25
C GLY A 224 -12.96 -27.65 -22.47
N ILE A 225 -13.70 -28.31 -21.56
CA ILE A 225 -14.06 -29.74 -21.69
C ILE A 225 -15.16 -29.93 -22.75
N VAL A 226 -16.22 -29.14 -22.68
CA VAL A 226 -17.40 -29.29 -23.56
C VAL A 226 -17.04 -29.00 -25.02
N TRP A 227 -16.25 -27.97 -25.26
CA TRP A 227 -15.83 -27.56 -26.60
C TRP A 227 -14.37 -27.91 -26.90
N ARG A 228 -13.85 -29.00 -26.33
CA ARG A 228 -12.44 -29.41 -26.44
C ARG A 228 -11.90 -29.53 -27.88
N THR A 229 -12.77 -29.80 -28.85
CA THR A 229 -12.41 -29.93 -30.27
C THR A 229 -12.30 -28.58 -31.00
N HIS A 230 -12.79 -27.49 -30.41
CA HIS A 230 -12.74 -26.17 -31.03
C HIS A 230 -11.46 -25.43 -30.64
N THR A 231 -10.80 -24.83 -31.63
CA THR A 231 -9.53 -24.09 -31.44
C THR A 231 -9.66 -22.94 -30.44
N TRP A 232 -10.83 -22.27 -30.37
CA TRP A 232 -11.04 -21.18 -29.40
C TRP A 232 -10.99 -21.67 -27.95
N ALA A 233 -11.39 -22.92 -27.68
CA ALA A 233 -11.32 -23.51 -26.35
C ALA A 233 -9.86 -23.76 -25.95
N HIS A 234 -8.99 -24.12 -26.90
CA HIS A 234 -7.54 -24.25 -26.65
C HIS A 234 -6.95 -22.91 -26.23
N TYR A 235 -7.28 -21.84 -26.95
CA TYR A 235 -6.85 -20.49 -26.60
C TYR A 235 -7.47 -19.98 -25.29
N LEU A 236 -8.69 -20.39 -24.94
CA LEU A 236 -9.29 -20.09 -23.63
C LEU A 236 -8.47 -20.70 -22.49
N ILE A 237 -8.07 -21.98 -22.61
CA ILE A 237 -7.29 -22.67 -21.60
C ILE A 237 -5.84 -22.16 -21.55
N LEU A 238 -5.25 -21.81 -22.70
CA LEU A 238 -3.97 -21.08 -22.73
C LEU A 238 -4.09 -19.73 -22.03
N GLY A 239 -5.18 -18.98 -22.28
CA GLY A 239 -5.47 -17.73 -21.59
C GLY A 239 -5.61 -17.91 -20.08
N LEU A 240 -6.27 -18.98 -19.64
CA LEU A 240 -6.38 -19.35 -18.23
C LEU A 240 -5.01 -19.69 -17.61
N ALA A 241 -4.15 -20.38 -18.34
CA ALA A 241 -2.78 -20.67 -17.91
C ALA A 241 -1.94 -19.40 -17.79
N VAL A 242 -1.99 -18.52 -18.79
CA VAL A 242 -1.29 -17.21 -18.80
C VAL A 242 -1.80 -16.31 -17.67
N ASP A 243 -3.11 -16.24 -17.45
CA ASP A 243 -3.71 -15.53 -16.32
C ASP A 243 -3.24 -16.11 -14.97
N GLY A 244 -3.16 -17.44 -14.86
CA GLY A 244 -2.61 -18.14 -13.70
C GLY A 244 -1.15 -17.77 -13.42
N VAL A 245 -0.29 -17.78 -14.44
CA VAL A 245 1.11 -17.34 -14.35
C VAL A 245 1.18 -15.89 -13.85
N GLY A 246 0.35 -15.00 -14.42
CA GLY A 246 0.25 -13.61 -13.98
C GLY A 246 -0.12 -13.50 -12.49
N ARG A 247 -1.07 -14.33 -12.02
CA ARG A 247 -1.45 -14.37 -10.59
C ARG A 247 -0.33 -14.85 -9.68
N VAL A 248 0.47 -15.82 -10.11
CA VAL A 248 1.58 -16.36 -9.32
C VAL A 248 2.72 -15.33 -9.20
N LEU A 249 3.04 -14.64 -10.30
CA LEU A 249 4.19 -13.73 -10.38
C LEU A 249 3.92 -12.33 -9.81
N PHE A 250 2.70 -11.84 -9.96
CA PHE A 250 2.34 -10.44 -9.70
C PHE A 250 1.13 -10.28 -8.77
N GLY A 251 0.57 -11.39 -8.29
CA GLY A 251 -0.68 -11.40 -7.53
C GLY A 251 -1.93 -11.21 -8.39
N PRO A 252 -3.12 -11.07 -7.78
CA PRO A 252 -4.39 -10.87 -8.48
C PRO A 252 -4.52 -9.55 -9.25
N GLY A 253 -3.57 -8.61 -9.10
CA GLY A 253 -3.62 -7.28 -9.72
C GLY A 253 -3.75 -7.29 -11.26
N PRO A 254 -2.85 -7.97 -12.00
CA PRO A 254 -2.90 -8.02 -13.46
C PRO A 254 -3.81 -9.11 -14.05
N SER A 255 -4.52 -9.89 -13.24
CA SER A 255 -5.39 -10.98 -13.71
C SER A 255 -6.76 -10.47 -14.11
N PRO A 256 -7.19 -10.54 -15.40
CA PRO A 256 -8.53 -10.13 -15.80
C PRO A 256 -9.63 -10.87 -15.05
N ILE A 257 -9.46 -12.18 -14.83
CA ILE A 257 -10.43 -13.03 -14.11
C ILE A 257 -10.60 -12.52 -12.67
N ALA A 258 -9.48 -12.22 -11.99
CA ALA A 258 -9.52 -11.67 -10.65
C ALA A 258 -10.08 -10.23 -10.62
N GLN A 259 -9.84 -9.42 -11.65
CA GLN A 259 -10.39 -8.06 -11.73
C GLN A 259 -11.91 -8.05 -11.98
N VAL A 260 -12.43 -8.95 -12.80
CA VAL A 260 -13.88 -9.17 -12.93
C VAL A 260 -14.48 -9.59 -11.59
N ALA A 261 -13.82 -10.53 -10.89
CA ALA A 261 -14.23 -10.94 -9.55
C ALA A 261 -14.22 -9.78 -8.54
N ARG A 262 -13.24 -8.88 -8.59
CA ARG A 262 -13.20 -7.67 -7.76
C ARG A 262 -14.35 -6.72 -8.04
N CYS A 263 -14.76 -6.56 -9.29
CA CYS A 263 -15.94 -5.75 -9.62
C CYS A 263 -17.21 -6.37 -9.00
N GLY A 264 -17.36 -7.69 -9.08
CA GLY A 264 -18.47 -8.40 -8.43
C GLY A 264 -18.45 -8.33 -6.90
N ALA A 265 -17.25 -8.42 -6.30
CA ALA A 265 -17.07 -8.34 -4.85
C ALA A 265 -17.21 -6.91 -4.28
N ALA A 266 -17.26 -5.87 -5.11
CA ALA A 266 -17.35 -4.47 -4.65
C ALA A 266 -18.57 -4.18 -3.76
N PHE A 267 -19.62 -5.01 -3.87
CA PHE A 267 -20.85 -4.91 -3.08
C PHE A 267 -20.85 -5.77 -1.81
N MET A 268 -19.71 -6.40 -1.50
CA MET A 268 -19.57 -7.32 -0.37
C MET A 268 -18.53 -6.78 0.62
N THR A 269 -18.74 -7.00 1.91
CA THR A 269 -17.71 -6.71 2.91
C THR A 269 -16.54 -7.69 2.73
N PRO A 270 -15.30 -7.21 2.50
CA PRO A 270 -14.17 -8.07 2.22
C PRO A 270 -13.84 -8.95 3.42
N LYS A 271 -13.39 -10.18 3.13
CA LYS A 271 -12.93 -11.13 4.15
C LYS A 271 -11.49 -11.49 3.87
N TYR A 272 -10.57 -10.92 4.63
CA TYR A 272 -9.15 -11.07 4.35
C TYR A 272 -8.61 -12.43 4.79
N ARG A 273 -7.86 -13.07 3.89
CA ARG A 273 -7.09 -14.30 4.10
C ARG A 273 -5.61 -14.04 3.79
N PRO A 274 -4.68 -14.75 4.43
CA PRO A 274 -3.25 -14.61 4.12
C PRO A 274 -2.93 -15.01 2.67
N GLY A 275 -2.04 -14.23 2.04
CA GLY A 275 -1.75 -14.33 0.63
C GLY A 275 -0.85 -15.50 0.25
N VAL A 276 0.20 -15.80 1.01
CA VAL A 276 1.21 -16.82 0.62
C VAL A 276 0.61 -18.21 0.37
N PRO A 277 -0.26 -18.77 1.25
CA PRO A 277 -0.93 -20.04 0.95
C PRO A 277 -1.81 -19.98 -0.31
N LYS A 278 -2.39 -18.81 -0.61
CA LYS A 278 -3.21 -18.59 -1.81
C LYS A 278 -2.35 -18.44 -3.07
N GLN A 279 -1.13 -17.90 -2.97
CA GLN A 279 -0.15 -17.91 -4.06
C GLN A 279 0.23 -19.34 -4.43
N PHE A 280 0.48 -20.21 -3.44
CA PHE A 280 0.73 -21.62 -3.66
C PHE A 280 -0.45 -22.31 -4.34
N ALA A 281 -1.68 -22.06 -3.87
CA ALA A 281 -2.89 -22.60 -4.50
C ALA A 281 -3.04 -22.14 -5.97
N ALA A 282 -2.72 -20.87 -6.27
CA ALA A 282 -2.70 -20.35 -7.64
C ALA A 282 -1.63 -21.03 -8.50
N ALA A 283 -0.47 -21.37 -7.94
CA ALA A 283 0.58 -22.12 -8.65
C ALA A 283 0.13 -23.53 -9.02
N CYS A 284 -0.54 -24.25 -8.12
CA CYS A 284 -1.14 -25.55 -8.42
C CYS A 284 -2.18 -25.44 -9.55
N GLY A 285 -3.06 -24.43 -9.50
CA GLY A 285 -4.02 -24.13 -10.55
C GLY A 285 -3.37 -23.86 -11.91
N THR A 286 -2.32 -23.04 -11.90
CA THR A 286 -1.53 -22.69 -13.09
C THR A 286 -0.85 -23.91 -13.70
N PHE A 287 -0.30 -24.80 -12.87
CA PHE A 287 0.29 -26.05 -13.33
C PHE A 287 -0.74 -26.93 -14.06
N MET A 288 -1.93 -27.12 -13.48
CA MET A 288 -3.01 -27.89 -14.11
C MET A 288 -3.49 -27.25 -15.42
N ALA A 289 -3.70 -25.93 -15.44
CA ALA A 289 -4.11 -25.21 -16.65
C ALA A 289 -3.06 -25.27 -17.76
N THR A 290 -1.77 -25.15 -17.40
CA THR A 290 -0.66 -25.24 -18.36
C THR A 290 -0.53 -26.65 -18.91
N ALA A 291 -0.60 -27.68 -18.07
CA ALA A 291 -0.56 -29.07 -18.51
C ALA A 291 -1.73 -29.37 -19.47
N ALA A 292 -2.95 -28.94 -19.12
CA ALA A 292 -4.10 -29.08 -20.01
C ALA A 292 -3.90 -28.34 -21.34
N ALA A 293 -3.42 -27.09 -21.32
CA ALA A 293 -3.14 -26.34 -22.54
C ALA A 293 -2.11 -27.05 -23.43
N VAL A 294 -1.01 -27.57 -22.86
CA VAL A 294 0.01 -28.31 -23.61
C VAL A 294 -0.62 -29.51 -24.31
N PHE A 295 -1.36 -30.36 -23.59
CA PHE A 295 -2.03 -31.52 -24.19
C PHE A 295 -3.05 -31.14 -25.27
N MET A 296 -3.74 -30.00 -25.15
CA MET A 296 -4.67 -29.52 -26.18
C MET A 296 -3.98 -28.99 -27.45
N PHE A 297 -2.77 -28.42 -27.33
CA PHE A 297 -2.01 -27.90 -28.50
C PHE A 297 -1.09 -28.94 -29.14
N THR A 298 -0.71 -30.00 -28.42
CA THR A 298 0.06 -31.12 -28.99
C THR A 298 -0.83 -32.16 -29.67
N SER A 299 -2.13 -32.15 -29.39
CA SER A 299 -3.04 -33.22 -29.81
C SER A 299 -3.36 -33.19 -31.30
N GLY A 300 -2.93 -34.24 -32.01
CA GLY A 300 -3.52 -34.72 -33.26
C GLY A 300 -4.39 -35.98 -33.09
N TYR A 301 -4.58 -36.48 -31.85
CA TYR A 301 -5.23 -37.75 -31.55
C TYR A 301 -6.17 -37.66 -30.31
N ASP A 302 -7.25 -38.46 -30.29
CA ASP A 302 -8.27 -38.54 -29.23
C ASP A 302 -7.80 -38.73 -27.77
N PRO A 303 -6.75 -39.52 -27.44
CA PRO A 303 -6.35 -39.78 -26.06
C PRO A 303 -5.72 -38.56 -25.34
N GLU A 304 -5.03 -37.67 -26.05
CA GLU A 304 -4.41 -36.47 -25.44
C GLU A 304 -5.48 -35.46 -25.00
N GLU A 305 -6.52 -35.26 -25.81
CA GLU A 305 -7.65 -34.42 -25.45
C GLU A 305 -8.45 -34.98 -24.25
N PHE A 306 -8.51 -36.31 -24.12
CA PHE A 306 -9.15 -36.95 -22.97
C PHE A 306 -8.34 -36.70 -21.68
N ILE A 307 -7.01 -36.80 -21.75
CA ILE A 307 -6.13 -36.47 -20.62
C ILE A 307 -6.30 -34.99 -20.21
N ALA A 308 -6.31 -34.08 -21.18
CA ALA A 308 -6.56 -32.66 -20.92
C ALA A 308 -7.92 -32.44 -20.23
N SER A 309 -8.97 -33.12 -20.68
CA SER A 309 -10.31 -33.05 -20.09
C SER A 309 -10.35 -33.57 -18.65
N CYS A 310 -9.61 -34.65 -18.35
CA CYS A 310 -9.47 -35.17 -16.98
C CYS A 310 -8.75 -34.17 -16.05
N ILE A 311 -7.67 -33.55 -16.53
CA ILE A 311 -6.94 -32.52 -15.76
C ILE A 311 -7.85 -31.31 -15.50
N LEU A 312 -8.57 -30.82 -16.52
CA LEU A 312 -9.52 -29.73 -16.37
C LEU A 312 -10.68 -30.10 -15.43
N GLY A 313 -11.15 -31.34 -15.46
CA GLY A 313 -12.20 -31.84 -14.57
C GLY A 313 -11.75 -31.84 -13.11
N MET A 314 -10.51 -32.30 -12.85
CA MET A 314 -9.90 -32.20 -11.52
C MET A 314 -9.74 -30.75 -11.08
N TYR A 315 -9.27 -29.87 -11.97
CA TYR A 315 -9.10 -28.45 -11.65
C TYR A 315 -10.46 -27.79 -11.34
N ALA A 316 -11.49 -28.08 -12.13
CA ALA A 316 -12.85 -27.60 -11.90
C ALA A 316 -13.40 -28.09 -10.54
N ALA A 317 -13.21 -29.35 -10.19
CA ALA A 317 -13.66 -29.89 -8.90
C ALA A 317 -13.01 -29.17 -7.70
N LEU A 318 -11.69 -28.95 -7.75
CA LEU A 318 -10.97 -28.23 -6.69
C LEU A 318 -11.38 -26.75 -6.62
N ALA A 319 -11.56 -26.09 -7.76
CA ALA A 319 -12.03 -24.71 -7.82
C ALA A 319 -13.49 -24.58 -7.33
N PHE A 320 -14.32 -25.59 -7.59
CA PHE A 320 -15.70 -25.62 -7.13
C PHE A 320 -15.81 -25.69 -5.59
N LEU A 321 -14.92 -26.44 -4.92
CA LEU A 321 -14.88 -26.49 -3.46
C LEU A 321 -14.50 -25.14 -2.83
N GLU A 322 -13.57 -24.41 -3.45
CA GLU A 322 -13.22 -23.04 -3.05
C GLU A 322 -14.42 -22.11 -3.23
N ALA A 323 -15.07 -22.16 -4.39
CA ALA A 323 -16.21 -21.32 -4.72
C ALA A 323 -17.42 -21.53 -3.79
N SER A 324 -17.80 -22.79 -3.57
CA SER A 324 -19.04 -23.16 -2.88
C SER A 324 -18.95 -23.08 -1.36
N ILE A 325 -17.90 -23.65 -0.76
CA ILE A 325 -17.79 -23.83 0.70
C ILE A 325 -16.52 -23.23 1.32
N ASP A 326 -15.78 -22.38 0.60
CA ASP A 326 -14.52 -21.73 1.06
C ASP A 326 -13.42 -22.75 1.44
N PHE A 327 -13.43 -23.93 0.81
CA PHE A 327 -12.45 -24.99 1.03
C PHE A 327 -11.35 -24.95 -0.04
N CYS A 328 -10.10 -24.68 0.39
CA CYS A 328 -8.94 -24.57 -0.49
C CYS A 328 -7.98 -25.74 -0.33
N MET A 329 -7.97 -26.68 -1.28
CA MET A 329 -7.03 -27.81 -1.24
C MET A 329 -5.55 -27.35 -1.24
N GLY A 330 -5.23 -26.30 -2.01
CA GLY A 330 -3.87 -25.74 -2.02
C GLY A 330 -3.43 -25.18 -0.66
N CYS A 331 -4.34 -24.52 0.09
CA CYS A 331 -4.02 -24.06 1.44
C CYS A 331 -3.81 -25.24 2.41
N VAL A 332 -4.57 -26.33 2.27
CA VAL A 332 -4.38 -27.55 3.07
C VAL A 332 -3.01 -28.17 2.80
N MET A 333 -2.64 -28.32 1.52
CA MET A 333 -1.33 -28.81 1.11
C MET A 333 -0.20 -27.92 1.63
N PHE A 334 -0.37 -26.60 1.59
CA PHE A 334 0.59 -25.66 2.15
C PHE A 334 0.73 -25.83 3.68
N GLY A 335 -0.39 -26.02 4.39
CA GLY A 335 -0.38 -26.34 5.82
C GLY A 335 0.36 -27.64 6.13
N TRP A 336 0.23 -28.67 5.28
CA TRP A 336 1.04 -29.88 5.39
C TRP A 336 2.53 -29.62 5.13
N ALA A 337 2.87 -28.80 4.14
CA ALA A 337 4.27 -28.43 3.85
C ALA A 337 4.92 -27.72 5.05
N VAL A 338 4.19 -26.82 5.73
CA VAL A 338 4.65 -26.22 6.99
C VAL A 338 4.78 -27.28 8.09
N LYS A 339 3.78 -28.17 8.23
CA LYS A 339 3.79 -29.24 9.25
C LYS A 339 4.96 -30.22 9.08
N PHE A 340 5.35 -30.53 7.84
CA PHE A 340 6.48 -31.40 7.53
C PHE A 340 7.83 -30.66 7.49
N GLY A 341 7.87 -29.36 7.83
CA GLY A 341 9.11 -28.58 7.86
C GLY A 341 9.66 -28.21 6.48
N MET A 342 8.89 -28.38 5.40
CA MET A 342 9.30 -27.98 4.05
C MET A 342 9.23 -26.47 3.84
N VAL A 343 8.38 -25.77 4.61
CA VAL A 343 8.21 -24.31 4.56
C VAL A 343 8.34 -23.73 5.97
N PRO A 344 9.19 -22.71 6.19
CA PRO A 344 9.32 -22.06 7.50
C PRO A 344 8.01 -21.40 7.96
N PRO A 345 7.64 -21.51 9.27
CA PRO A 345 6.44 -20.86 9.80
C PRO A 345 6.46 -19.33 9.69
N THR A 346 7.65 -18.72 9.66
CA THR A 346 7.85 -17.27 9.56
C THR A 346 7.22 -16.67 8.31
N VAL A 347 7.16 -17.43 7.20
CA VAL A 347 6.58 -16.99 5.92
C VAL A 347 5.10 -16.61 6.06
N TYR A 348 4.38 -17.23 7.00
CA TYR A 348 2.94 -16.98 7.21
C TYR A 348 2.67 -15.86 8.23
N SER A 349 3.64 -15.48 9.05
CA SER A 349 3.49 -14.50 10.14
C SER A 349 3.09 -13.11 9.65
N VAL A 350 3.68 -12.65 8.54
CA VAL A 350 3.38 -11.35 7.91
C VAL A 350 1.92 -11.26 7.47
N GLY A 351 1.38 -12.33 6.88
CA GLY A 351 -0.01 -12.38 6.44
C GLY A 351 -1.02 -12.38 7.60
N ILE A 352 -0.65 -12.93 8.77
CA ILE A 352 -1.46 -12.83 9.98
C ILE A 352 -1.43 -11.38 10.51
N ALA A 353 -0.23 -10.80 10.65
CA ALA A 353 -0.06 -9.46 11.20
C ALA A 353 -0.71 -8.36 10.33
N ALA A 354 -0.72 -8.54 9.01
CA ALA A 354 -1.32 -7.59 8.07
C ALA A 354 -2.86 -7.64 8.03
N LYS A 355 -3.50 -8.70 8.55
CA LYS A 355 -4.95 -8.88 8.45
C LYS A 355 -5.76 -7.81 9.20
N PRO A 356 -5.56 -7.56 10.51
CA PRO A 356 -6.30 -6.54 11.24
C PRO A 356 -6.13 -5.14 10.62
N GLU A 357 -4.94 -4.88 10.09
CA GLU A 357 -4.63 -3.62 9.43
C GLU A 357 -5.39 -3.44 8.11
N ALA A 358 -5.55 -4.50 7.32
CA ALA A 358 -6.34 -4.47 6.09
C ALA A 358 -7.84 -4.29 6.35
N GLU A 359 -8.34 -4.88 7.44
CA GLU A 359 -9.70 -4.67 7.95
C GLU A 359 -9.90 -3.21 8.34
N TYR A 360 -9.03 -2.67 9.19
CA TYR A 360 -9.06 -1.25 9.60
C TYR A 360 -8.97 -0.28 8.41
N THR A 361 -8.07 -0.56 7.46
CA THR A 361 -7.91 0.27 6.25
C THR A 361 -9.19 0.29 5.40
N TYR A 362 -9.90 -0.84 5.32
CA TYR A 362 -11.16 -0.92 4.60
C TYR A 362 -12.28 -0.16 5.32
N GLU A 363 -12.42 -0.36 6.63
CA GLU A 363 -13.42 0.32 7.44
C GLU A 363 -13.28 1.83 7.32
N GLU A 364 -12.06 2.36 7.45
CA GLU A 364 -11.80 3.79 7.31
C GLU A 364 -12.03 4.29 5.87
N ALA A 365 -11.76 3.46 4.86
CA ALA A 365 -12.00 3.81 3.46
C ALA A 365 -13.50 3.85 3.06
N VAL A 366 -14.36 3.14 3.80
CA VAL A 366 -15.82 3.09 3.56
C VAL A 366 -16.58 4.06 4.47
N LYS A 367 -16.00 4.43 5.62
CA LYS A 367 -16.57 5.39 6.56
C LYS A 367 -16.95 6.69 5.86
N ARG A 368 -18.25 6.97 5.85
CA ARG A 368 -18.81 8.27 5.40
C ARG A 368 -19.20 9.06 6.63
N LEU A 369 -18.47 10.13 6.87
CA LEU A 369 -18.79 11.07 7.94
C LEU A 369 -19.53 12.26 7.32
N ASP A 370 -20.69 12.60 7.89
CA ASP A 370 -21.45 13.79 7.54
C ASP A 370 -20.85 14.99 8.29
N LEU A 371 -19.71 15.48 7.78
CA LEU A 371 -19.01 16.60 8.41
C LEU A 371 -19.47 17.93 7.83
N PRO A 372 -19.52 19.00 8.67
CA PRO A 372 -19.93 20.32 8.22
C PRO A 372 -19.00 20.86 7.14
N ASP A 373 -19.55 21.73 6.30
CA ASP A 373 -18.81 22.34 5.20
C ASP A 373 -17.56 23.09 5.70
N PRO A 374 -16.41 22.99 5.00
CA PRO A 374 -15.17 23.64 5.41
C PRO A 374 -15.33 25.16 5.56
N GLN A 375 -15.14 25.68 6.77
CA GLN A 375 -15.32 27.09 7.06
C GLN A 375 -14.11 27.91 6.59
N PRO A 376 -14.29 29.00 5.84
CA PRO A 376 -13.18 29.85 5.43
C PRO A 376 -12.67 30.65 6.64
N VAL A 377 -11.38 30.57 6.89
CA VAL A 377 -10.68 31.39 7.89
C VAL A 377 -9.80 32.41 7.17
N ARG A 378 -9.85 33.66 7.64
CA ARG A 378 -9.00 34.75 7.18
C ARG A 378 -8.20 35.28 8.37
N LEU A 379 -6.88 35.19 8.27
CA LEU A 379 -5.96 35.72 9.26
C LEU A 379 -5.46 37.08 8.77
N HIS A 380 -5.69 38.09 9.60
CA HIS A 380 -5.23 39.45 9.34
C HIS A 380 -3.84 39.66 9.94
N TYR A 381 -3.04 40.51 9.29
CA TYR A 381 -1.78 40.92 9.89
C TYR A 381 -2.06 41.79 11.14
N PRO A 382 -1.43 41.52 12.30
CA PRO A 382 -1.72 42.25 13.51
C PRO A 382 -1.58 43.77 13.35
N GLY A 383 -2.56 44.51 13.86
CA GLY A 383 -2.57 45.98 13.80
C GLY A 383 -2.78 46.58 12.41
N LYS A 384 -3.09 45.78 11.37
CA LYS A 384 -3.40 46.26 10.02
C LYS A 384 -4.85 45.95 9.64
N PRO A 385 -5.50 46.81 8.82
CA PRO A 385 -6.82 46.51 8.29
C PRO A 385 -6.79 45.30 7.34
N PRO A 386 -7.94 44.64 7.11
CA PRO A 386 -8.04 43.50 6.20
C PRO A 386 -7.47 43.80 4.81
N SER A 387 -6.52 42.98 4.33
CA SER A 387 -5.84 43.17 3.05
C SER A 387 -6.05 42.01 2.07
N ALA A 388 -5.86 42.25 0.78
CA ALA A 388 -5.92 41.21 -0.25
C ALA A 388 -4.86 40.12 -0.04
N VAL A 389 -3.74 40.45 0.62
CA VAL A 389 -2.63 39.54 0.93
C VAL A 389 -2.84 38.71 2.20
N ASP A 390 -3.96 38.89 2.91
CA ASP A 390 -4.28 38.12 4.12
C ASP A 390 -4.27 36.61 3.86
N ILE A 391 -3.79 35.84 4.84
CA ILE A 391 -3.77 34.39 4.75
C ILE A 391 -5.19 33.86 4.84
N ARG A 392 -5.61 33.16 3.77
CA ARG A 392 -6.92 32.51 3.70
C ARG A 392 -6.77 31.01 3.65
N TYR A 393 -7.48 30.28 4.48
CA TYR A 393 -7.55 28.82 4.40
C TYR A 393 -8.96 28.34 4.77
N LYS A 394 -9.16 27.03 4.77
CA LYS A 394 -10.42 26.42 5.18
C LYS A 394 -10.13 25.40 6.27
N THR A 395 -10.84 25.49 7.39
CA THR A 395 -10.81 24.44 8.41
C THR A 395 -11.49 23.20 7.86
N LYS A 396 -10.95 22.04 8.20
CA LYS A 396 -11.41 20.74 7.71
C LYS A 396 -11.01 19.72 8.75
N LEU A 397 -12.00 19.00 9.27
CA LEU A 397 -11.83 18.01 10.33
C LEU A 397 -10.85 16.88 10.00
N ASN A 398 -10.71 16.44 8.74
CA ASN A 398 -9.72 15.43 8.40
C ASN A 398 -9.28 15.46 6.91
N ASP A 399 -8.01 15.11 6.65
CA ASP A 399 -7.48 14.93 5.28
C ASP A 399 -7.64 13.48 4.77
N HIS A 400 -7.92 12.54 5.68
CA HIS A 400 -8.01 11.10 5.39
C HIS A 400 -9.42 10.62 5.06
N ASP A 401 -10.44 11.32 5.55
CA ASP A 401 -11.82 10.99 5.22
C ASP A 401 -12.11 11.33 3.75
N ARG A 402 -12.73 10.39 3.01
CA ARG A 402 -13.11 10.54 1.58
C ARG A 402 -14.28 11.51 1.35
N GLN A 403 -14.31 12.60 2.10
CA GLN A 403 -15.49 13.38 2.48
C GLN A 403 -16.13 14.29 1.43
N SER A 404 -15.89 14.09 0.14
CA SER A 404 -16.86 14.59 -0.84
C SER A 404 -16.62 13.88 -2.16
N PHE A 405 -17.19 12.68 -2.34
CA PHE A 405 -17.39 12.16 -3.68
C PHE A 405 -18.14 13.24 -4.47
N ASN A 406 -17.47 13.84 -5.45
CA ASN A 406 -18.08 14.86 -6.28
C ASN A 406 -17.46 14.77 -7.67
N VAL A 407 -18.25 14.22 -8.59
CA VAL A 407 -17.86 13.95 -9.97
C VAL A 407 -17.25 15.21 -10.60
N LEU A 408 -17.94 16.34 -10.50
CA LEU A 408 -17.53 17.55 -11.18
C LEU A 408 -16.29 18.22 -10.57
N LYS A 409 -16.27 18.39 -9.25
CA LYS A 409 -15.16 19.02 -8.52
C LYS A 409 -13.87 18.22 -8.61
N HIS A 410 -13.97 16.89 -8.63
CA HIS A 410 -12.84 15.98 -8.54
C HIS A 410 -12.50 15.25 -9.85
N THR A 411 -13.16 15.58 -10.98
CA THR A 411 -12.66 15.21 -12.31
C THR A 411 -11.35 15.96 -12.57
N LYS A 412 -10.21 15.26 -12.64
CA LYS A 412 -8.88 15.85 -12.84
C LYS A 412 -8.50 15.79 -14.31
N ILE A 413 -7.71 16.73 -14.80
CA ILE A 413 -7.19 16.69 -16.18
C ILE A 413 -6.43 15.38 -16.48
N ALA A 414 -5.72 14.82 -15.50
CA ALA A 414 -5.00 13.56 -15.63
C ALA A 414 -5.90 12.33 -15.87
N HIS A 415 -7.22 12.41 -15.65
CA HIS A 415 -8.15 11.32 -15.98
C HIS A 415 -8.23 11.08 -17.50
N PHE A 416 -7.87 12.07 -18.33
CA PHE A 416 -7.77 11.91 -19.77
C PHE A 416 -6.67 10.90 -20.19
N ASN A 417 -5.74 10.50 -19.31
CA ASN A 417 -4.83 9.38 -19.60
C ASN A 417 -5.59 8.09 -19.94
N ALA A 418 -6.74 7.85 -19.31
CA ALA A 418 -7.59 6.70 -19.64
C ALA A 418 -8.14 6.78 -21.06
N VAL A 419 -8.58 7.98 -21.47
CA VAL A 419 -9.06 8.22 -22.83
C VAL A 419 -7.93 8.08 -23.84
N LEU A 420 -6.74 8.60 -23.53
CA LEU A 420 -5.56 8.49 -24.38
C LEU A 420 -5.15 7.02 -24.60
N GLY A 421 -5.16 6.20 -23.54
CA GLY A 421 -4.91 4.75 -23.65
C GLY A 421 -5.97 4.02 -24.49
N LEU A 422 -7.26 4.33 -24.31
CA LEU A 422 -8.32 3.76 -25.16
C LEU A 422 -8.16 4.16 -26.63
N CYS A 423 -7.79 5.42 -26.90
CA CYS A 423 -7.50 5.89 -28.25
C CYS A 423 -6.26 5.20 -28.84
N GLY A 424 -5.18 5.08 -28.05
CA GLY A 424 -3.96 4.38 -28.43
C GLY A 424 -4.24 2.94 -28.83
N LEU A 425 -4.97 2.20 -27.99
CA LEU A 425 -5.37 0.82 -28.27
C LEU A 425 -6.22 0.71 -29.54
N ALA A 426 -7.17 1.62 -29.75
CA ALA A 426 -7.98 1.66 -30.97
C ALA A 426 -7.11 1.84 -32.23
N VAL A 427 -6.09 2.71 -32.15
CA VAL A 427 -5.12 2.92 -33.23
C VAL A 427 -4.29 1.66 -33.48
N VAL A 428 -3.84 0.96 -32.43
CA VAL A 428 -3.04 -0.27 -32.57
C VAL A 428 -3.84 -1.36 -33.27
N TRP A 429 -5.09 -1.60 -32.85
CA TRP A 429 -5.95 -2.62 -33.48
C TRP A 429 -6.32 -2.26 -34.91
N ARG A 430 -6.54 -0.96 -35.20
CA ARG A 430 -6.71 -0.49 -36.57
C ARG A 430 -5.45 -0.77 -37.39
N ALA A 431 -4.27 -0.41 -36.90
CA ALA A 431 -3.00 -0.70 -37.57
C ALA A 431 -2.77 -2.20 -37.80
N ALA A 432 -3.10 -3.04 -36.81
CA ALA A 432 -3.03 -4.50 -36.92
C ALA A 432 -4.02 -5.10 -37.94
N SER A 433 -5.12 -4.40 -38.25
CA SER A 433 -6.06 -4.84 -39.28
C SER A 433 -5.66 -4.43 -40.70
N LEU A 434 -4.78 -3.42 -40.84
CA LEU A 434 -4.34 -2.95 -42.15
C LEU A 434 -3.42 -3.99 -42.79
N PRO A 435 -3.67 -4.44 -44.03
CA PRO A 435 -2.79 -5.36 -44.75
C PRO A 435 -1.35 -4.83 -44.83
N ALA A 436 -1.22 -3.51 -44.97
CA ALA A 436 0.06 -2.83 -45.08
C ALA A 436 0.93 -2.89 -43.81
N ILE A 437 0.33 -3.10 -42.62
CA ILE A 437 1.05 -3.06 -41.34
C ILE A 437 0.90 -4.40 -40.63
N GLY A 438 -0.31 -4.74 -40.19
CA GLY A 438 -0.57 -6.01 -39.51
C GLY A 438 -0.41 -7.23 -40.42
N GLY A 439 -0.90 -7.14 -41.66
CA GLY A 439 -0.73 -8.22 -42.65
C GLY A 439 0.75 -8.50 -42.94
N ALA A 440 1.55 -7.45 -43.09
CA ALA A 440 3.00 -7.53 -43.25
C ALA A 440 3.69 -8.19 -42.02
N ALA A 441 3.16 -7.96 -40.82
CA ALA A 441 3.60 -8.59 -39.58
C ALA A 441 3.03 -10.01 -39.35
N GLY A 442 2.38 -10.61 -40.35
CA GLY A 442 1.80 -11.95 -40.26
C GLY A 442 0.50 -12.04 -39.44
N LEU A 443 -0.14 -10.90 -39.15
CA LEU A 443 -1.41 -10.81 -38.43
C LEU A 443 -2.57 -10.65 -39.42
N SER A 444 -3.58 -11.52 -39.29
CA SER A 444 -4.87 -11.40 -40.00
C SER A 444 -5.97 -11.16 -38.98
N VAL A 445 -6.22 -9.89 -38.67
CA VAL A 445 -7.15 -9.47 -37.62
C VAL A 445 -8.30 -8.65 -38.22
N SER A 446 -9.52 -8.91 -37.77
CA SER A 446 -10.68 -8.12 -38.21
C SER A 446 -10.61 -6.68 -37.71
N ASN A 447 -10.95 -5.73 -38.57
CA ASN A 447 -11.07 -4.31 -38.19
C ASN A 447 -12.19 -4.07 -37.15
N THR A 448 -13.16 -4.99 -37.02
CA THR A 448 -14.28 -4.86 -36.06
C THR A 448 -13.84 -4.56 -34.63
N VAL A 449 -12.70 -5.09 -34.18
CA VAL A 449 -12.20 -4.81 -32.82
C VAL A 449 -11.74 -3.35 -32.70
N GLY A 450 -10.95 -2.87 -33.66
CA GLY A 450 -10.53 -1.45 -33.71
C GLY A 450 -11.72 -0.50 -33.80
N ASP A 451 -12.78 -0.92 -34.49
CA ASP A 451 -14.02 -0.17 -34.66
C ASP A 451 -14.77 0.03 -33.34
N VAL A 452 -14.98 -1.07 -32.61
CA VAL A 452 -15.63 -1.06 -31.30
C VAL A 452 -14.81 -0.24 -30.31
N LEU A 453 -13.48 -0.42 -30.31
CA LEU A 453 -12.58 0.37 -29.45
C LEU A 453 -12.63 1.86 -29.79
N THR A 454 -12.72 2.22 -31.07
CA THR A 454 -12.88 3.62 -31.50
C THR A 454 -14.17 4.22 -30.96
N ILE A 455 -15.29 3.49 -31.03
CA ILE A 455 -16.58 3.95 -30.48
C ILE A 455 -16.47 4.16 -28.96
N ILE A 456 -15.88 3.21 -28.25
CA ILE A 456 -15.66 3.30 -26.79
C ILE A 456 -14.77 4.51 -26.46
N ALA A 457 -13.68 4.71 -27.20
CA ALA A 457 -12.76 5.81 -27.00
C ALA A 457 -13.43 7.18 -27.25
N VAL A 458 -14.22 7.31 -28.32
CA VAL A 458 -14.99 8.52 -28.63
C VAL A 458 -16.04 8.81 -27.55
N ALA A 459 -16.76 7.78 -27.08
CA ALA A 459 -17.74 7.95 -26.00
C ALA A 459 -17.06 8.41 -24.69
N ALA A 460 -15.94 7.80 -24.33
CA ALA A 460 -15.15 8.19 -23.16
C ALA A 460 -14.59 9.61 -23.30
N TYR A 461 -14.10 9.98 -24.49
CA TYR A 461 -13.62 11.33 -24.80
C TYR A 461 -14.72 12.38 -24.65
N CYS A 462 -15.90 12.15 -25.23
CA CYS A 462 -17.03 13.06 -25.13
C CYS A 462 -17.49 13.22 -23.68
N LEU A 463 -17.61 12.11 -22.93
CA LEU A 463 -17.96 12.13 -21.52
C LEU A 463 -16.96 12.97 -20.70
N MET A 464 -15.67 12.77 -20.92
CA MET A 464 -14.64 13.50 -20.18
C MET A 464 -14.55 14.97 -20.56
N CYS A 465 -14.73 15.30 -21.84
CA CYS A 465 -14.84 16.69 -22.29
C CYS A 465 -16.06 17.38 -21.67
N MET A 466 -17.23 16.73 -21.65
CA MET A 466 -18.43 17.29 -21.01
C MET A 466 -18.21 17.55 -19.51
N LEU A 467 -17.65 16.58 -18.78
CA LEU A 467 -17.37 16.73 -17.35
C LEU A 467 -16.32 17.81 -17.07
N TYR A 468 -15.25 17.88 -17.87
CA TYR A 468 -14.20 18.88 -17.66
C TYR A 468 -14.63 20.28 -18.10
N LEU A 469 -15.45 20.40 -19.15
CA LEU A 469 -16.05 21.67 -19.58
C LEU A 469 -17.03 22.19 -18.53
N ALA A 470 -17.90 21.32 -18.00
CA ALA A 470 -18.78 21.67 -16.90
C ALA A 470 -17.97 22.09 -15.65
N LYS A 471 -16.83 21.45 -15.37
CA LYS A 471 -15.90 21.87 -14.31
C LYS A 471 -15.26 23.22 -14.61
N ALA A 472 -14.89 23.50 -15.86
CA ALA A 472 -14.35 24.79 -16.26
C ALA A 472 -15.38 25.91 -16.08
N CYS A 473 -16.66 25.66 -16.40
CA CYS A 473 -17.74 26.63 -16.24
C CYS A 473 -18.12 26.85 -14.76
N LEU A 474 -18.29 25.78 -13.98
CA LEU A 474 -18.81 25.87 -12.60
C LEU A 474 -17.70 26.01 -11.54
N HIS A 475 -16.46 25.63 -11.87
CA HIS A 475 -15.32 25.59 -10.97
C HIS A 475 -14.01 26.07 -11.64
N ALA A 476 -14.05 27.14 -12.43
CA ALA A 476 -12.89 27.73 -13.13
C ALA A 476 -11.64 27.86 -12.25
N ASN A 477 -11.80 28.31 -11.00
CA ASN A 477 -10.71 28.43 -10.02
C ASN A 477 -9.96 27.11 -9.75
N LYS A 478 -10.62 25.95 -9.90
CA LYS A 478 -9.97 24.64 -9.75
C LYS A 478 -9.20 24.23 -11.00
N VAL A 479 -9.70 24.55 -12.19
CA VAL A 479 -8.97 24.33 -13.46
C VAL A 479 -7.72 25.20 -13.49
N CYS A 480 -7.83 26.47 -13.09
CA CYS A 480 -6.71 27.38 -12.91
C CYS A 480 -5.64 26.80 -11.96
N LYS A 481 -6.04 26.23 -10.82
CA LYS A 481 -5.11 25.53 -9.91
C LYS A 481 -4.43 24.30 -10.52
N GLU A 482 -5.10 23.59 -11.42
CA GLU A 482 -4.49 22.47 -12.15
C GLU A 482 -3.46 22.98 -13.17
N TRP A 483 -3.76 24.08 -13.86
CA TRP A 483 -2.89 24.71 -14.85
C TRP A 483 -1.56 25.23 -14.26
N PHE A 484 -1.62 25.77 -13.04
CA PHE A 484 -0.45 26.25 -12.30
C PHE A 484 0.22 25.17 -11.44
N CYS A 485 -0.33 23.96 -11.37
CA CYS A 485 0.29 22.87 -10.63
C CYS A 485 1.36 22.19 -11.51
N PRO A 486 2.65 22.19 -11.12
CA PRO A 486 3.74 21.67 -11.97
C PRO A 486 3.61 20.15 -12.24
N LEU A 487 2.92 19.42 -11.35
CA LEU A 487 2.66 17.99 -11.53
C LEU A 487 1.52 17.69 -12.52
N ARG A 488 0.62 18.65 -12.79
CA ARG A 488 -0.61 18.43 -13.58
C ARG A 488 -0.67 19.23 -14.87
N SER A 489 0.06 20.34 -14.95
CA SER A 489 0.09 21.22 -16.13
C SER A 489 0.41 20.45 -17.42
N ASN A 490 1.33 19.49 -17.36
CA ASN A 490 1.72 18.68 -18.53
C ASN A 490 0.58 17.82 -19.07
N SER A 491 -0.41 17.46 -18.24
CA SER A 491 -1.57 16.67 -18.66
C SER A 491 -2.58 17.45 -19.51
N PHE A 492 -2.48 18.78 -19.61
CA PHE A 492 -3.35 19.58 -20.48
C PHE A 492 -3.16 19.31 -21.97
N VAL A 493 -2.05 18.68 -22.35
CA VAL A 493 -1.81 18.24 -23.73
C VAL A 493 -2.53 16.92 -24.08
N ILE A 494 -3.06 16.21 -23.08
CA ILE A 494 -3.67 14.89 -23.31
C ILE A 494 -5.02 14.97 -24.04
N PRO A 495 -6.00 15.81 -23.63
CA PRO A 495 -7.24 15.95 -24.39
C PRO A 495 -7.01 16.30 -25.87
N PRO A 496 -6.14 17.26 -26.23
CA PRO A 496 -5.85 17.50 -27.63
C PRO A 496 -5.20 16.28 -28.31
N ALA A 497 -4.14 15.68 -27.74
CA ALA A 497 -3.50 14.50 -28.32
C ALA A 497 -4.48 13.33 -28.58
N ALA A 498 -5.44 13.08 -27.69
CA ALA A 498 -6.47 12.07 -27.88
C ALA A 498 -7.39 12.37 -29.08
N LEU A 499 -7.68 13.65 -29.35
CA LEU A 499 -8.49 14.09 -30.50
C LEU A 499 -7.82 13.75 -31.83
N VAL A 500 -6.48 13.90 -31.93
CA VAL A 500 -5.71 13.49 -33.12
C VAL A 500 -5.73 11.99 -33.35
N LEU A 501 -5.63 11.19 -32.29
CA LEU A 501 -5.76 9.73 -32.43
C LEU A 501 -7.18 9.33 -32.89
N ILE A 502 -8.22 10.02 -32.40
CA ILE A 502 -9.60 9.84 -32.88
C ILE A 502 -9.73 10.25 -34.36
N ALA A 503 -9.09 11.34 -34.78
CA ALA A 503 -9.06 11.75 -36.18
C ALA A 503 -8.47 10.65 -37.08
N PHE A 504 -7.36 10.03 -36.66
CA PHE A 504 -6.79 8.89 -37.37
C PHE A 504 -7.75 7.69 -37.44
N CYS A 505 -8.40 7.33 -36.33
CA CYS A 505 -9.31 6.18 -36.28
C CYS A 505 -10.60 6.38 -37.10
N THR A 506 -11.02 7.62 -37.29
CA THR A 506 -12.24 7.97 -38.06
C THR A 506 -11.98 8.14 -39.55
N ALA A 507 -10.74 8.38 -39.99
CA ALA A 507 -10.41 8.57 -41.40
C ALA A 507 -10.90 7.41 -42.30
N GLY A 508 -11.56 7.75 -43.41
CA GLY A 508 -12.00 6.78 -44.43
C GLY A 508 -13.09 5.79 -44.00
N ARG A 509 -13.84 6.08 -42.93
CA ARG A 509 -14.74 5.11 -42.28
C ARG A 509 -16.21 5.18 -42.67
N PHE A 510 -16.68 6.36 -43.07
CA PHE A 510 -18.06 6.65 -43.50
C PHE A 510 -18.03 7.85 -44.46
N ASP A 511 -19.18 8.18 -45.06
CA ASP A 511 -19.28 9.32 -45.98
C ASP A 511 -18.83 10.63 -45.28
N ASN A 512 -17.94 11.39 -45.92
CA ASN A 512 -17.29 12.58 -45.36
C ASN A 512 -16.32 12.34 -44.18
N ALA A 513 -16.02 11.10 -43.80
CA ALA A 513 -15.17 10.82 -42.65
C ALA A 513 -13.74 11.36 -42.79
N THR A 514 -13.20 11.41 -44.01
CA THR A 514 -11.90 12.03 -44.28
C THR A 514 -11.93 13.54 -44.02
N THR A 515 -13.02 14.22 -44.37
CA THR A 515 -13.20 15.65 -44.08
C THR A 515 -13.31 15.88 -42.57
N LEU A 516 -14.10 15.06 -41.87
CA LEU A 516 -14.20 15.13 -40.41
C LEU A 516 -12.84 14.93 -39.74
N ALA A 517 -12.08 13.89 -40.15
CA ALA A 517 -10.74 13.63 -39.62
C ALA A 517 -9.79 14.82 -39.82
N LYS A 518 -9.81 15.45 -41.00
CA LYS A 518 -9.04 16.67 -41.28
C LYS A 518 -9.44 17.85 -40.37
N VAL A 519 -10.75 18.03 -40.13
CA VAL A 519 -11.25 19.08 -39.23
C VAL A 519 -10.82 18.83 -37.78
N LEU A 520 -10.98 17.61 -37.29
CA LEU A 520 -10.57 17.22 -35.93
C LEU A 520 -9.06 17.43 -35.73
N PHE A 521 -8.25 17.07 -36.74
CA PHE A 521 -6.81 17.30 -36.72
C PHE A 521 -6.45 18.78 -36.62
N TRP A 522 -7.08 19.66 -37.41
CA TRP A 522 -6.73 21.10 -37.39
C TRP A 522 -7.30 21.88 -36.21
N ILE A 523 -8.34 21.39 -35.56
CA ILE A 523 -8.74 21.88 -34.23
C ILE A 523 -7.62 21.59 -33.23
N ASP A 524 -6.98 20.43 -33.34
CA ASP A 524 -6.02 19.95 -32.38
C ASP A 524 -4.59 20.46 -32.56
N ALA A 525 -4.00 20.18 -33.73
CA ALA A 525 -2.57 20.23 -33.93
C ALA A 525 -1.94 21.61 -33.59
N PRO A 526 -2.61 22.76 -33.86
CA PRO A 526 -2.16 24.06 -33.39
C PRO A 526 -2.18 24.22 -31.86
N ILE A 527 -3.20 23.68 -31.18
CA ILE A 527 -3.32 23.71 -29.71
C ILE A 527 -2.19 22.88 -29.09
N THR A 528 -1.96 21.67 -29.59
CA THR A 528 -0.87 20.80 -29.12
C THR A 528 0.49 21.50 -29.26
N LEU A 529 0.77 22.12 -30.42
CA LEU A 529 2.01 22.85 -30.64
C LEU A 529 2.16 24.06 -29.70
N ALA A 530 1.11 24.86 -29.55
CA ALA A 530 1.12 26.03 -28.67
C ALA A 530 1.34 25.64 -27.20
N LEU A 531 0.69 24.57 -26.73
CA LEU A 531 0.90 24.04 -25.38
C LEU A 531 2.32 23.51 -25.19
N ALA A 532 2.88 22.79 -26.16
CA ALA A 532 4.24 22.29 -26.08
C ALA A 532 5.27 23.43 -26.00
N LEU A 533 5.11 24.46 -26.83
CA LEU A 533 5.98 25.64 -26.81
C LEU A 533 5.81 26.43 -25.50
N TRP A 534 4.59 26.60 -25.00
CA TRP A 534 4.36 27.32 -23.75
C TRP A 534 4.92 26.57 -22.53
N LEU A 535 4.66 25.27 -22.42
CA LEU A 535 5.23 24.45 -21.35
C LEU A 535 6.76 24.37 -21.45
N GLY A 536 7.31 24.31 -22.66
CA GLY A 536 8.75 24.45 -22.90
C GLY A 536 9.31 25.80 -22.45
N ALA A 537 8.60 26.90 -22.71
CA ALA A 537 9.02 28.23 -22.26
C ALA A 537 9.00 28.38 -20.73
N ARG A 538 8.07 27.70 -20.03
CA ARG A 538 8.06 27.64 -18.55
C ARG A 538 9.29 26.96 -17.96
N TRP A 539 9.86 25.99 -18.66
CA TRP A 539 11.13 25.39 -18.25
C TRP A 539 12.31 26.36 -18.29
N ILE A 540 12.22 27.39 -19.14
CA ILE A 540 13.26 28.42 -19.29
C ILE A 540 13.04 29.56 -18.28
N THR A 541 11.79 29.87 -17.95
CA THR A 541 11.42 31.08 -17.19
C THR A 541 11.16 30.83 -15.70
N ASP A 542 10.57 29.69 -15.35
CA ASP A 542 10.17 29.40 -13.97
C ASP A 542 11.27 28.56 -13.27
N PRO A 543 11.57 28.83 -11.98
CA PRO A 543 12.41 27.94 -11.18
C PRO A 543 11.65 26.64 -10.85
N HIS A 544 12.31 25.49 -11.01
CA HIS A 544 11.74 24.17 -10.74
C HIS A 544 12.41 23.52 -9.53
N SER A 545 11.61 22.97 -8.61
CA SER A 545 12.13 22.14 -7.52
C SER A 545 12.31 20.69 -7.98
N GLN A 546 13.31 20.00 -7.44
CA GLN A 546 13.69 18.65 -7.88
C GLN A 546 12.56 17.62 -7.72
N GLU A 547 11.64 17.84 -6.78
CA GLU A 547 10.53 16.95 -6.43
C GLU A 547 9.37 17.07 -7.43
N HIS A 548 9.28 18.20 -8.13
CA HIS A 548 8.27 18.44 -9.14
C HIS A 548 8.69 17.93 -10.53
N ILE A 549 9.99 17.75 -10.76
CA ILE A 549 10.55 17.21 -12.01
C ILE A 549 10.19 15.74 -12.12
N ASN A 550 9.31 15.37 -13.04
CA ASN A 550 8.89 13.98 -13.22
C ASN A 550 8.73 13.62 -14.70
N PRO A 551 8.68 12.32 -15.07
CA PRO A 551 8.62 11.88 -16.46
C PRO A 551 7.40 12.39 -17.26
N ALA A 552 6.31 12.81 -16.61
CA ALA A 552 5.15 13.38 -17.32
C ALA A 552 5.48 14.71 -18.03
N THR A 553 6.62 15.33 -17.72
CA THR A 553 7.13 16.52 -18.43
C THR A 553 7.44 16.24 -19.90
N LEU A 554 7.59 14.98 -20.30
CA LEU A 554 7.73 14.57 -21.70
C LEU A 554 6.41 14.52 -22.48
N MET A 555 5.25 14.54 -21.81
CA MET A 555 3.94 14.44 -22.48
C MET A 555 3.74 15.47 -23.61
N PRO A 556 4.13 16.75 -23.49
CA PRO A 556 3.95 17.72 -24.57
C PRO A 556 4.78 17.39 -25.82
N ALA A 557 6.00 16.90 -25.62
CA ALA A 557 6.85 16.44 -26.72
C ALA A 557 6.25 15.19 -27.39
N THR A 558 5.78 14.22 -26.59
CA THR A 558 5.12 13.02 -27.10
C THR A 558 3.86 13.33 -27.90
N ALA A 559 3.04 14.28 -27.45
CA ALA A 559 1.86 14.74 -28.18
C ALA A 559 2.21 15.35 -29.55
N CYS A 560 3.29 16.15 -29.63
CA CYS A 560 3.77 16.65 -30.91
C CYS A 560 4.25 15.54 -31.85
N PHE A 561 4.90 14.49 -31.33
CA PHE A 561 5.21 13.30 -32.15
C PHE A 561 3.94 12.61 -32.67
N VAL A 562 2.85 12.58 -31.91
CA VAL A 562 1.55 12.05 -32.36
C VAL A 562 0.99 12.88 -33.52
N CYS A 563 1.06 14.21 -33.46
CA CYS A 563 0.65 15.07 -34.58
C CYS A 563 1.48 14.78 -35.84
N ALA A 564 2.81 14.66 -35.69
CA ALA A 564 3.72 14.33 -36.80
C ALA A 564 3.47 12.95 -37.40
N LEU A 565 3.06 11.98 -36.57
CA LEU A 565 2.67 10.63 -36.99
C LEU A 565 1.39 10.64 -37.82
N VAL A 566 0.35 11.34 -37.36
CA VAL A 566 -0.99 11.27 -37.96
C VAL A 566 -1.13 12.16 -39.20
N ALA A 567 -0.44 13.29 -39.25
CA ALA A 567 -0.56 14.27 -40.34
C ALA A 567 -0.42 13.66 -41.76
N PRO A 568 0.63 12.87 -42.08
CA PRO A 568 0.80 12.34 -43.42
C PRO A 568 -0.23 11.26 -43.80
N PHE A 569 -0.87 10.60 -42.83
CA PHE A 569 -1.97 9.67 -43.11
C PHE A 569 -3.27 10.37 -43.53
N LEU A 570 -3.48 11.63 -43.12
CA LEU A 570 -4.70 12.38 -43.44
C LEU A 570 -4.60 13.10 -44.78
N ASP A 571 -3.45 13.71 -45.06
CA ASP A 571 -3.18 14.41 -46.32
C ASP A 571 -1.67 14.40 -46.62
N PRO A 572 -1.14 13.34 -47.26
CA PRO A 572 0.29 13.22 -47.52
C PRO A 572 0.82 14.33 -48.44
N ALA A 573 -0.03 14.94 -49.27
CA ALA A 573 0.39 16.00 -50.19
C ALA A 573 0.61 17.34 -49.47
N HIS A 574 -0.22 17.67 -48.48
CA HIS A 574 -0.22 19.01 -47.87
C HIS A 574 0.27 19.02 -46.42
N TYR A 575 0.14 17.92 -45.68
CA TYR A 575 0.43 17.90 -44.24
C TYR A 575 1.82 17.36 -43.90
N THR A 576 2.51 16.73 -44.86
CA THR A 576 3.85 16.16 -44.65
C THR A 576 4.89 17.22 -44.29
N GLU A 577 4.93 18.34 -45.00
CA GLU A 577 5.90 19.40 -44.71
C GLU A 577 5.64 20.05 -43.34
N PRO A 578 4.40 20.46 -43.01
CA PRO A 578 4.06 20.87 -41.65
C PRO A 578 4.41 19.83 -40.58
N ALA A 579 4.24 18.52 -40.84
CA ALA A 579 4.53 17.44 -39.88
C ALA A 579 5.98 17.48 -39.35
N PHE A 580 6.95 17.91 -40.16
CA PHE A 580 8.34 18.11 -39.72
C PHE A 580 8.49 19.19 -38.65
N LEU A 581 7.64 20.21 -38.62
CA LEU A 581 7.65 21.22 -37.55
C LEU A 581 7.32 20.60 -36.20
N TRP A 582 6.22 19.83 -36.12
CA TRP A 582 5.86 19.13 -34.88
C TRP A 582 6.93 18.13 -34.46
N PHE A 583 7.48 17.37 -35.42
CA PHE A 583 8.56 16.42 -35.13
C PHE A 583 9.81 17.11 -34.57
N SER A 584 10.20 18.24 -35.15
CA SER A 584 11.39 19.00 -34.74
C SER A 584 11.24 19.62 -33.35
N VAL A 585 10.08 20.23 -33.07
CA VAL A 585 9.76 20.78 -31.74
C VAL A 585 9.69 19.67 -30.70
N ALA A 586 9.08 18.53 -31.04
CA ALA A 586 9.03 17.37 -30.17
C ALA A 586 10.43 16.87 -29.82
N LEU A 587 11.32 16.73 -30.80
CA LEU A 587 12.69 16.27 -30.57
C LEU A 587 13.51 17.26 -29.71
N ALA A 588 13.38 18.56 -29.98
CA ALA A 588 14.04 19.62 -29.23
C ALA A 588 13.63 19.65 -27.74
N LEU A 589 12.37 19.31 -27.44
CA LEU A 589 11.87 19.20 -26.06
C LEU A 589 12.20 17.84 -25.42
N ALA A 590 12.02 16.74 -26.16
CA ALA A 590 12.11 15.39 -25.62
C ALA A 590 13.52 15.06 -25.12
N LEU A 591 14.55 15.43 -25.88
CA LEU A 591 15.93 15.05 -25.58
C LEU A 591 16.46 15.63 -24.25
N PRO A 592 16.39 16.96 -23.99
CA PRO A 592 16.83 17.50 -22.70
C PRO A 592 15.92 17.05 -21.54
N LEU A 593 14.60 16.99 -21.74
CA LEU A 593 13.67 16.58 -20.68
C LEU A 593 13.85 15.10 -20.30
N TYR A 594 14.18 14.23 -21.26
CA TYR A 594 14.55 12.85 -20.96
C TYR A 594 15.79 12.80 -20.06
N VAL A 595 16.85 13.51 -20.41
CA VAL A 595 18.09 13.53 -19.62
C VAL A 595 17.84 14.03 -18.19
N ILE A 596 17.11 15.14 -18.04
CA ILE A 596 16.80 15.74 -16.72
C ILE A 596 15.96 14.79 -15.88
N THR A 597 14.90 14.22 -16.44
CA THR A 597 14.02 13.30 -15.70
C THR A 597 14.69 11.98 -15.36
N PHE A 598 15.55 11.48 -16.25
CA PHE A 598 16.35 10.28 -16.01
C PHE A 598 17.40 10.52 -14.92
N GLN A 599 18.14 11.64 -14.97
CA GLN A 599 19.08 12.04 -13.92
C GLN A 599 18.38 12.16 -12.56
N ARG A 600 17.19 12.78 -12.52
CA ARG A 600 16.39 12.87 -11.30
C ARG A 600 16.08 11.50 -10.70
N ALA A 601 15.69 10.54 -11.54
CA ALA A 601 15.39 9.19 -11.10
C ALA A 601 16.62 8.38 -10.66
N LEU A 602 17.82 8.74 -11.14
CA LEU A 602 19.09 8.13 -10.72
C LEU A 602 19.58 8.67 -9.37
N LEU A 603 19.47 9.99 -9.17
CA LEU A 603 20.10 10.67 -8.04
C LEU A 603 19.17 10.82 -6.83
N PHE A 604 17.86 10.84 -7.05
CA PHE A 604 16.88 11.13 -6.00
C PHE A 604 15.83 10.03 -5.91
N ASN A 605 15.52 9.65 -4.67
CA ASN A 605 14.45 8.72 -4.37
C ASN A 605 13.09 9.33 -4.66
N GLU A 606 12.13 8.48 -5.00
CA GLU A 606 10.79 8.95 -5.33
C GLU A 606 9.96 9.22 -4.07
N PRO A 607 9.44 10.44 -3.91
CA PRO A 607 8.66 10.80 -2.75
C PRO A 607 7.25 10.19 -2.76
N ASP A 608 6.68 9.97 -3.96
CA ASP A 608 5.30 9.52 -4.15
C ASP A 608 5.25 8.35 -5.14
N ASP A 609 4.69 7.24 -4.68
CA ASP A 609 4.52 6.00 -5.43
C ASP A 609 3.69 6.17 -6.71
N ARG A 610 2.78 7.15 -6.77
CA ARG A 610 1.99 7.46 -7.96
C ARG A 610 2.84 7.90 -9.15
N GLN A 611 4.06 8.38 -8.91
CA GLN A 611 4.97 8.82 -9.98
C GLN A 611 5.70 7.65 -10.66
N ARG A 612 5.75 6.47 -10.03
CA ARG A 612 6.50 5.32 -10.55
C ARG A 612 6.08 4.91 -11.96
N LEU A 613 4.77 4.83 -12.21
CA LEU A 613 4.23 4.43 -13.51
C LEU A 613 4.35 5.54 -14.57
N LEU A 614 4.58 6.80 -14.17
CA LEU A 614 4.84 7.88 -15.13
C LEU A 614 6.13 7.65 -15.91
N LYS A 615 7.09 6.86 -15.38
CA LYS A 615 8.33 6.47 -16.09
C LYS A 615 8.08 5.82 -17.45
N TRP A 616 6.91 5.22 -17.66
CA TRP A 616 6.54 4.67 -18.97
C TRP A 616 6.41 5.73 -20.06
N THR A 617 6.30 7.02 -19.70
CA THR A 617 6.42 8.13 -20.67
C THR A 617 7.79 8.13 -21.39
N TRP A 618 8.85 7.61 -20.76
CA TRP A 618 10.17 7.41 -21.40
C TRP A 618 10.13 6.38 -22.52
N VAL A 619 9.19 5.43 -22.49
CA VAL A 619 8.97 4.46 -23.58
C VAL A 619 8.13 5.09 -24.69
N ALA A 620 7.10 5.85 -24.33
CA ALA A 620 6.20 6.47 -25.29
C ALA A 620 6.93 7.43 -26.25
N ALA A 621 7.78 8.32 -25.74
CA ALA A 621 8.46 9.31 -26.57
C ALA A 621 9.27 8.69 -27.74
N PRO A 622 10.22 7.76 -27.53
CA PRO A 622 10.94 7.11 -28.62
C PRO A 622 10.06 6.18 -29.47
N ALA A 623 9.04 5.53 -28.89
CA ALA A 623 8.13 4.66 -29.65
C ALA A 623 7.30 5.44 -30.68
N VAL A 624 6.69 6.56 -30.25
CA VAL A 624 5.92 7.42 -31.15
C VAL A 624 6.85 8.14 -32.14
N ALA A 625 8.03 8.59 -31.70
CA ALA A 625 9.02 9.19 -32.59
C ALA A 625 9.47 8.21 -33.69
N CYS A 626 9.65 6.92 -33.36
CA CYS A 626 9.94 5.87 -34.34
C CYS A 626 8.83 5.78 -35.38
N ALA A 627 7.58 5.60 -34.94
CA ALA A 627 6.43 5.50 -35.84
C ALA A 627 6.28 6.75 -36.72
N ALA A 628 6.38 7.94 -36.13
CA ALA A 628 6.30 9.21 -36.84
C ALA A 628 7.38 9.33 -37.91
N GLN A 629 8.61 8.95 -37.58
CA GLN A 629 9.72 8.99 -38.53
C GLN A 629 9.54 8.02 -39.69
N VAL A 630 9.06 6.80 -39.43
CA VAL A 630 8.77 5.82 -40.50
C VAL A 630 7.72 6.38 -41.47
N VAL A 631 6.68 7.01 -40.94
CA VAL A 631 5.60 7.60 -41.76
C VAL A 631 6.09 8.82 -42.55
N LEU A 632 6.93 9.68 -41.96
CA LEU A 632 7.53 10.83 -42.65
C LEU A 632 8.49 10.39 -43.76
N ASN A 633 9.30 9.36 -43.52
CA ASN A 633 10.20 8.80 -44.54
C ASN A 633 9.39 8.20 -45.70
N ALA A 634 8.28 7.53 -45.40
CA ALA A 634 7.37 7.04 -46.44
C ALA A 634 6.82 8.20 -47.25
N ALA A 635 6.29 9.23 -46.56
CA ALA A 635 5.68 10.43 -47.14
C ALA A 635 6.61 11.20 -48.10
N THR A 636 7.91 11.19 -47.82
CA THR A 636 8.95 11.95 -48.56
C THR A 636 9.84 11.09 -49.46
N GLY A 637 9.62 9.76 -49.49
CA GLY A 637 10.47 8.83 -50.22
C GLY A 637 10.40 8.97 -51.75
N PRO A 638 11.45 8.57 -52.49
CA PRO A 638 11.46 8.59 -53.95
C PRO A 638 10.42 7.62 -54.53
N ALA A 639 9.91 7.94 -55.71
CA ALA A 639 8.94 7.09 -56.40
C ALA A 639 9.53 5.68 -56.65
N VAL A 640 8.77 4.64 -56.28
CA VAL A 640 9.20 3.24 -56.47
C VAL A 640 8.63 2.74 -57.78
N GLU A 641 9.48 2.17 -58.64
CA GLU A 641 9.06 1.55 -59.90
C GLU A 641 8.93 0.03 -59.74
N ILE A 642 7.73 -0.51 -59.98
CA ILE A 642 7.45 -1.95 -59.93
C ILE A 642 6.70 -2.33 -61.20
N GLY A 643 7.22 -3.30 -61.96
CA GLY A 643 6.59 -3.79 -63.19
C GLY A 643 6.42 -2.73 -64.29
N GLY A 644 7.28 -1.70 -64.32
CA GLY A 644 7.21 -0.60 -65.29
C GLY A 644 6.19 0.50 -64.97
N GLN A 645 5.61 0.49 -63.76
CA GLN A 645 4.79 1.59 -63.26
C GLN A 645 5.53 2.34 -62.15
N VAL A 646 5.62 3.67 -62.31
CA VAL A 646 6.24 4.59 -61.35
C VAL A 646 5.17 5.04 -60.36
N PHE A 647 5.33 4.65 -59.10
CA PHE A 647 4.44 5.07 -58.03
C PHE A 647 5.06 6.22 -57.22
N SER A 648 4.59 7.44 -57.45
CA SER A 648 4.95 8.62 -56.64
C SER A 648 4.00 8.76 -55.45
N GLY A 649 4.51 8.64 -54.22
CA GLY A 649 3.74 8.86 -52.98
C GLY A 649 3.58 7.61 -52.11
N ALA A 650 4.38 7.55 -51.05
CA ALA A 650 4.33 6.82 -49.77
C ALA A 650 3.40 5.62 -49.46
N PHE A 651 2.19 5.54 -50.00
CA PHE A 651 1.17 4.57 -49.58
C PHE A 651 0.59 3.73 -50.73
N SER A 652 1.10 3.90 -51.95
CA SER A 652 0.54 3.32 -53.17
C SER A 652 0.75 1.81 -53.33
N ASN A 653 1.72 1.19 -52.64
CA ASN A 653 2.14 -0.19 -52.90
C ASN A 653 1.75 -1.18 -51.77
N GLY A 654 0.71 -0.88 -50.98
CA GLY A 654 0.26 -1.82 -49.94
C GLY A 654 1.26 -1.97 -48.79
N ALA A 655 1.82 -3.16 -48.56
CA ALA A 655 2.76 -3.43 -47.45
C ALA A 655 4.22 -3.02 -47.73
N GLU A 656 4.57 -2.75 -48.98
CA GLU A 656 5.98 -2.66 -49.40
C GLU A 656 6.67 -1.36 -48.99
N TRP A 657 5.92 -0.32 -48.58
CA TRP A 657 6.49 0.97 -48.16
C TRP A 657 7.18 0.92 -46.79
N LEU A 658 6.83 -0.05 -45.92
CA LEU A 658 7.39 -0.12 -44.57
C LEU A 658 8.90 -0.40 -44.60
N SER A 659 9.33 -1.38 -45.39
CA SER A 659 10.73 -1.81 -45.42
C SER A 659 11.73 -0.70 -45.83
N PRO A 660 11.52 0.11 -46.90
CA PRO A 660 12.42 1.21 -47.23
C PRO A 660 12.30 2.40 -46.27
N SER A 661 11.13 2.60 -45.66
CA SER A 661 10.87 3.75 -44.78
C SER A 661 11.41 3.56 -43.36
N PHE A 662 11.63 2.31 -42.95
CA PHE A 662 12.27 1.96 -41.70
C PHE A 662 13.79 2.16 -41.84
N THR A 663 14.30 3.35 -41.50
CA THR A 663 15.70 3.74 -41.66
C THR A 663 16.55 3.37 -40.44
N PHE A 664 17.86 3.68 -40.46
CA PHE A 664 18.75 3.49 -39.30
C PHE A 664 18.22 4.22 -38.05
N ALA A 665 17.75 5.47 -38.21
CA ALA A 665 17.24 6.26 -37.11
C ALA A 665 15.95 5.65 -36.51
N SER A 666 15.01 5.18 -37.34
CA SER A 666 13.80 4.49 -36.87
C SER A 666 14.12 3.20 -36.13
N ARG A 667 15.13 2.42 -36.57
CA ARG A 667 15.63 1.23 -35.85
C ARG A 667 16.16 1.60 -34.47
N MET A 668 16.97 2.66 -34.39
CA MET A 668 17.53 3.09 -33.12
C MET A 668 16.43 3.50 -32.13
N LEU A 669 15.46 4.30 -32.58
CA LEU A 669 14.33 4.72 -31.74
C LEU A 669 13.47 3.53 -31.28
N TYR A 670 13.19 2.57 -32.16
CA TYR A 670 12.47 1.35 -31.81
C TYR A 670 13.19 0.53 -30.75
N PHE A 671 14.48 0.25 -30.93
CA PHE A 671 15.24 -0.57 -29.97
C PHE A 671 15.49 0.16 -28.64
N ILE A 672 15.60 1.49 -28.64
CA ILE A 672 15.58 2.29 -27.41
C ILE A 672 14.24 2.10 -26.68
N ALA A 673 13.11 2.25 -27.39
CA ALA A 673 11.79 2.08 -26.80
C ALA A 673 11.57 0.65 -26.26
N LEU A 674 11.94 -0.37 -27.03
CA LEU A 674 11.86 -1.77 -26.62
C LEU A 674 12.75 -2.06 -25.41
N GLY A 675 14.00 -1.59 -25.41
CA GLY A 675 14.94 -1.77 -24.30
C GLY A 675 14.43 -1.10 -23.02
N LEU A 676 13.92 0.13 -23.10
CA LEU A 676 13.29 0.82 -21.98
C LEU A 676 12.02 0.10 -21.50
N GLY A 677 11.19 -0.38 -22.42
CA GLY A 677 9.98 -1.14 -22.11
C GLY A 677 10.28 -2.45 -21.37
N LEU A 678 11.28 -3.20 -21.80
CA LEU A 678 11.74 -4.42 -21.12
C LEU A 678 12.35 -4.12 -19.75
N MET A 679 13.18 -3.06 -19.64
CA MET A 679 13.79 -2.64 -18.38
C MET A 679 12.73 -2.23 -17.35
N LEU A 680 11.75 -1.40 -17.73
CA LEU A 680 10.65 -1.00 -16.85
C LEU A 680 9.69 -2.16 -16.58
N GLY A 681 9.48 -3.06 -17.55
CA GLY A 681 8.72 -4.30 -17.38
C GLY A 681 9.32 -5.21 -16.31
N ALA A 682 10.65 -5.34 -16.27
CA ALA A 682 11.35 -6.11 -15.24
C ALA A 682 11.13 -5.57 -13.81
N LEU A 683 10.80 -4.28 -13.66
CA LEU A 683 10.46 -3.69 -12.35
C LEU A 683 9.13 -4.22 -11.77
N PHE A 684 8.27 -4.83 -12.59
CA PHE A 684 7.08 -5.53 -12.09
C PHE A 684 7.43 -6.85 -11.39
N LEU A 685 8.47 -7.55 -11.86
CA LEU A 685 8.94 -8.81 -11.26
C LEU A 685 9.54 -8.58 -9.87
N THR A 686 10.22 -7.44 -9.67
CA THR A 686 10.87 -7.09 -8.40
C THR A 686 9.92 -6.48 -7.36
N GLY A 687 8.62 -6.38 -7.65
CA GLY A 687 7.65 -5.77 -6.74
C GLY A 687 7.60 -4.23 -6.77
N HIS A 688 8.52 -3.57 -7.48
CA HIS A 688 8.63 -2.11 -7.47
C HIS A 688 7.40 -1.42 -8.08
N ALA A 689 6.83 -2.02 -9.14
CA ALA A 689 5.61 -1.53 -9.79
C ALA A 689 4.33 -2.28 -9.37
N SER A 690 4.42 -3.57 -9.01
CA SER A 690 3.24 -4.40 -8.69
C SER A 690 2.64 -4.15 -7.30
N ARG A 691 3.42 -3.59 -6.35
CA ARG A 691 2.95 -3.14 -5.01
C ARG A 691 2.04 -1.92 -5.03
N LEU A 692 1.94 -1.23 -6.16
CA LEU A 692 1.22 0.03 -6.27
C LEU A 692 -0.28 -0.18 -6.10
N LYS A 693 -0.90 0.63 -5.23
CA LYS A 693 -2.36 0.78 -5.20
C LYS A 693 -2.79 1.47 -6.49
N PHE A 694 -3.84 0.96 -7.10
CA PHE A 694 -4.39 1.58 -8.31
C PHE A 694 -4.87 3.00 -8.00
N ASP A 695 -4.48 3.93 -8.86
CA ASP A 695 -4.96 5.29 -8.94
C ASP A 695 -5.13 5.64 -10.42
N MET A 696 -5.90 6.68 -10.76
CA MET A 696 -6.08 7.06 -12.16
C MET A 696 -4.77 7.44 -12.87
N SER A 697 -3.72 7.81 -12.13
CA SER A 697 -2.36 7.97 -12.67
C SER A 697 -1.75 6.68 -13.24
N SER A 698 -2.23 5.49 -12.84
CA SER A 698 -1.79 4.20 -13.40
C SER A 698 -2.09 4.08 -14.90
N TRP A 699 -3.07 4.82 -15.42
CA TRP A 699 -3.33 4.89 -16.87
C TRP A 699 -2.18 5.49 -17.68
N ALA A 700 -1.20 6.12 -17.04
CA ALA A 700 0.03 6.52 -17.70
C ALA A 700 0.82 5.32 -18.28
N LEU A 701 0.48 4.08 -17.91
CA LEU A 701 1.00 2.85 -18.52
C LEU A 701 0.35 2.52 -19.88
N GLY A 702 -0.91 2.89 -20.11
CA GLY A 702 -1.69 2.44 -21.27
C GLY A 702 -1.09 2.91 -22.61
N PHE A 703 -1.11 4.22 -22.86
CA PHE A 703 -0.61 4.78 -24.12
C PHE A 703 0.85 4.41 -24.46
N PRO A 704 1.81 4.38 -23.52
CA PRO A 704 3.16 3.90 -23.84
C PRO A 704 3.23 2.46 -24.35
N LEU A 705 2.41 1.55 -23.82
CA LEU A 705 2.33 0.17 -24.32
C LEU A 705 1.70 0.13 -25.71
N ASP A 706 0.68 0.95 -25.96
CA ASP A 706 0.07 1.08 -27.29
C ASP A 706 1.08 1.61 -28.31
N ALA A 707 1.84 2.67 -27.96
CA ALA A 707 2.86 3.24 -28.81
C ALA A 707 3.98 2.24 -29.13
N LEU A 708 4.43 1.48 -28.13
CA LEU A 708 5.41 0.41 -28.33
C LEU A 708 4.85 -0.71 -29.21
N ALA A 709 3.57 -1.08 -29.06
CA ALA A 709 2.92 -2.08 -29.90
C ALA A 709 2.81 -1.64 -31.36
N ILE A 710 2.46 -0.37 -31.63
CA ILE A 710 2.47 0.19 -32.99
C ILE A 710 3.87 0.12 -33.61
N ALA A 711 4.89 0.58 -32.88
CA ALA A 711 6.27 0.53 -33.37
C ALA A 711 6.74 -0.91 -33.64
N THR A 712 6.33 -1.86 -32.79
CA THR A 712 6.62 -3.30 -32.97
C THR A 712 5.92 -3.88 -34.19
N LEU A 713 4.65 -3.53 -34.44
CA LEU A 713 3.91 -3.93 -35.63
C LEU A 713 4.60 -3.41 -36.91
N MET A 714 4.98 -2.13 -36.93
CA MET A 714 5.70 -1.53 -38.06
C MET A 714 7.07 -2.18 -38.27
N TYR A 715 7.79 -2.52 -37.20
CA TYR A 715 9.07 -3.22 -37.28
C TYR A 715 8.91 -4.64 -37.83
N ALA A 716 7.91 -5.39 -37.37
CA ALA A 716 7.62 -6.73 -37.88
C ALA A 716 7.21 -6.72 -39.36
N GLY A 717 6.45 -5.71 -39.80
CA GLY A 717 6.14 -5.53 -41.21
C GLY A 717 7.37 -5.14 -42.06
N ALA A 718 8.30 -4.37 -41.51
CA ALA A 718 9.53 -3.98 -42.20
C ALA A 718 10.59 -5.09 -42.25
N VAL A 719 10.64 -5.97 -41.24
CA VAL A 719 11.57 -7.09 -41.11
C VAL A 719 10.76 -8.35 -40.76
N PRO A 720 10.06 -8.95 -41.73
CA PRO A 720 9.21 -10.09 -41.49
C PRO A 720 10.03 -11.32 -41.07
N GLY A 721 9.54 -12.03 -40.06
CA GLY A 721 10.20 -13.21 -39.52
C GLY A 721 9.40 -13.82 -38.37
N ILE A 722 9.64 -15.09 -38.06
CA ILE A 722 8.89 -15.80 -37.00
C ILE A 722 9.02 -15.07 -35.66
N LEU A 723 10.24 -14.61 -35.34
CA LEU A 723 10.50 -13.87 -34.10
C LEU A 723 9.77 -12.52 -34.08
N THR A 724 9.88 -11.74 -35.17
CA THR A 724 9.29 -10.39 -35.23
C THR A 724 7.76 -10.43 -35.27
N ASN A 725 7.18 -11.40 -35.96
CA ASN A 725 5.73 -11.66 -35.93
C ASN A 725 5.29 -12.09 -34.52
N GLY A 726 6.05 -12.95 -33.85
CA GLY A 726 5.81 -13.33 -32.45
C GLY A 726 5.86 -12.12 -31.50
N MET A 727 6.82 -11.22 -31.69
CA MET A 727 6.92 -9.97 -30.94
C MET A 727 5.72 -9.05 -31.18
N ALA A 728 5.26 -8.93 -32.43
CA ALA A 728 4.09 -8.13 -32.77
C ALA A 728 2.81 -8.66 -32.10
N CYS A 729 2.59 -9.98 -32.16
CA CYS A 729 1.49 -10.64 -31.44
C CYS A 729 1.57 -10.42 -29.93
N ALA A 730 2.76 -10.58 -29.35
CA ALA A 730 2.98 -10.38 -27.91
C ALA A 730 2.72 -8.91 -27.50
N ALA A 731 3.21 -7.95 -28.28
CA ALA A 731 3.02 -6.52 -27.99
C ALA A 731 1.53 -6.13 -28.07
N LEU A 732 0.80 -6.60 -29.09
CA LEU A 732 -0.64 -6.39 -29.20
C LEU A 732 -1.41 -7.02 -28.04
N ALA A 733 -1.05 -8.24 -27.63
CA ALA A 733 -1.65 -8.92 -26.50
C ALA A 733 -1.40 -8.19 -25.18
N VAL A 734 -0.16 -7.75 -24.93
CA VAL A 734 0.21 -7.00 -23.72
C VAL A 734 -0.51 -5.66 -23.64
N ALA A 735 -0.55 -4.89 -24.74
CA ALA A 735 -1.27 -3.61 -24.78
C ALA A 735 -2.78 -3.78 -24.52
N SER A 736 -3.39 -4.80 -25.14
CA SER A 736 -4.81 -5.12 -24.96
C SER A 736 -5.12 -5.57 -23.53
N LEU A 737 -4.27 -6.45 -22.97
CA LEU A 737 -4.42 -6.95 -21.60
C LEU A 737 -4.25 -5.84 -20.56
N ALA A 738 -3.24 -4.98 -20.73
CA ALA A 738 -3.01 -3.85 -19.84
C ALA A 738 -4.21 -2.90 -19.83
N THR A 739 -4.73 -2.53 -21.00
CA THR A 739 -5.91 -1.65 -21.12
C THR A 739 -7.17 -2.29 -20.53
N LEU A 740 -7.39 -3.60 -20.74
CA LEU A 740 -8.50 -4.33 -20.13
C LEU A 740 -8.40 -4.30 -18.59
N VAL A 741 -7.23 -4.63 -18.05
CA VAL A 741 -6.97 -4.64 -16.61
C VAL A 741 -7.16 -3.24 -16.01
N LEU A 742 -6.58 -2.20 -16.62
CA LEU A 742 -6.73 -0.81 -16.18
C LEU A 742 -8.21 -0.36 -16.23
N SER A 743 -8.96 -0.78 -17.25
CA SER A 743 -10.40 -0.52 -17.35
C SER A 743 -11.19 -1.19 -16.23
N LEU A 744 -10.88 -2.44 -15.89
CA LEU A 744 -11.53 -3.15 -14.79
C LEU A 744 -11.15 -2.57 -13.42
N HIS A 745 -9.90 -2.18 -13.19
CA HIS A 745 -9.50 -1.44 -11.97
C HIS A 745 -10.22 -0.10 -11.85
N SER A 746 -10.39 0.60 -12.97
CA SER A 746 -11.16 1.86 -13.03
C SER A 746 -12.63 1.61 -12.69
N LEU A 747 -13.23 0.57 -13.25
CA LEU A 747 -14.61 0.19 -12.94
C LEU A 747 -14.77 -0.16 -11.46
N HIS A 748 -13.90 -1.02 -10.90
CA HIS A 748 -13.92 -1.34 -9.48
C HIS A 748 -13.76 -0.09 -8.61
N SER A 749 -12.82 0.79 -8.95
CA SER A 749 -12.60 2.04 -8.21
C SER A 749 -13.79 3.00 -8.33
N LEU A 750 -14.50 3.01 -9.45
CA LEU A 750 -15.73 3.77 -9.64
C LEU A 750 -16.85 3.23 -8.74
N LEU A 751 -17.03 1.91 -8.70
CA LEU A 751 -18.02 1.23 -7.85
C LEU A 751 -17.77 1.50 -6.36
N MET A 752 -16.49 1.54 -5.94
CA MET A 752 -16.08 1.87 -4.58
C MET A 752 -16.06 3.39 -4.28
N GLY A 753 -16.45 4.24 -5.24
CA GLY A 753 -16.45 5.70 -5.08
C GLY A 753 -15.06 6.32 -4.93
N GLY A 754 -14.00 5.65 -5.38
CA GLY A 754 -12.60 6.04 -5.20
C GLY A 754 -12.00 6.95 -6.27
N ILE A 755 -12.68 7.16 -7.41
CA ILE A 755 -12.14 7.99 -8.52
C ILE A 755 -12.35 9.48 -8.28
N PHE A 756 -13.58 9.90 -7.97
CA PHE A 756 -13.95 11.32 -7.87
C PHE A 756 -13.80 11.86 -6.45
N VAL A 757 -12.62 11.64 -5.88
CA VAL A 757 -12.23 12.07 -4.53
C VAL A 757 -11.04 13.01 -4.57
N MET A 758 -10.80 13.68 -3.44
CA MET A 758 -9.62 14.53 -3.26
C MET A 758 -8.35 13.68 -3.23
N ASP A 759 -7.28 14.15 -3.85
CA ASP A 759 -5.97 13.53 -3.67
C ASP A 759 -5.50 13.71 -2.22
N PRO A 760 -4.98 12.66 -1.57
CA PRO A 760 -4.32 12.82 -0.30
C PRO A 760 -3.12 13.75 -0.50
N LYS A 761 -3.06 14.82 0.28
CA LYS A 761 -1.91 15.73 0.29
C LYS A 761 -0.80 15.09 1.11
N TYR A 762 0.40 15.04 0.55
CA TYR A 762 1.56 14.45 1.18
C TYR A 762 2.79 15.35 0.95
N GLY A 763 3.61 15.50 1.97
CA GLY A 763 4.83 16.31 1.95
C GLY A 763 5.62 16.15 3.26
N PRO A 764 6.68 16.93 3.49
CA PRO A 764 7.52 16.82 4.68
C PRO A 764 6.69 17.02 5.95
N LEU A 765 5.87 18.08 5.96
CA LEU A 765 4.93 18.39 7.04
C LEU A 765 3.80 17.36 7.24
N SER A 766 3.77 16.28 6.46
CA SER A 766 2.91 15.14 6.79
C SER A 766 3.37 14.39 8.03
N GLN A 767 4.65 14.51 8.42
CA GLN A 767 5.15 13.86 9.64
C GLN A 767 4.32 14.25 10.87
N GLN A 768 3.96 15.54 11.01
CA GLN A 768 3.21 16.07 12.15
C GLN A 768 1.85 15.40 12.34
N ILE A 769 1.04 15.36 11.26
CA ILE A 769 -0.27 14.69 11.29
C ILE A 769 -0.12 13.18 11.56
N LEU A 770 0.94 12.55 11.05
CA LEU A 770 1.18 11.13 11.29
C LEU A 770 1.59 10.86 12.74
N THR A 771 2.35 11.77 13.37
CA THR A 771 2.65 11.71 14.80
C THR A 771 1.37 11.91 15.62
N HIS A 772 0.50 12.86 15.26
CA HIS A 772 -0.80 13.06 15.93
C HIS A 772 -1.66 11.80 15.85
N GLU A 773 -1.65 11.11 14.70
CA GLU A 773 -2.34 9.83 14.55
C GLU A 773 -1.76 8.72 15.44
N ALA A 774 -0.43 8.70 15.60
CA ALA A 774 0.22 7.81 16.55
C ALA A 774 -0.17 8.13 18.01
N PHE A 775 -0.30 9.41 18.37
CA PHE A 775 -0.83 9.82 19.68
C PHE A 775 -2.27 9.38 19.90
N ARG A 776 -3.15 9.49 18.89
CA ARG A 776 -4.55 9.00 18.99
C ARG A 776 -4.58 7.50 19.26
N ALA A 777 -3.83 6.72 18.48
CA ALA A 777 -3.77 5.27 18.65
C ALA A 777 -3.13 4.84 19.98
N SER A 778 -2.06 5.52 20.41
CA SER A 778 -1.41 5.26 21.70
C SER A 778 -2.26 5.74 22.88
N GLY A 779 -3.01 6.83 22.72
CA GLY A 779 -3.89 7.40 23.74
C GLY A 779 -5.05 6.47 24.07
N GLU A 780 -5.67 5.86 23.06
CA GLU A 780 -6.70 4.83 23.28
C GLU A 780 -6.16 3.59 24.02
N ARG A 781 -4.90 3.19 23.75
CA ARG A 781 -4.24 2.13 24.51
C ARG A 781 -3.98 2.54 25.95
N LEU A 782 -3.51 3.78 26.16
CA LEU A 782 -3.26 4.32 27.49
C LEU A 782 -4.57 4.45 28.30
N LYS A 783 -5.68 4.85 27.68
CA LYS A 783 -7.02 4.82 28.28
C LYS A 783 -7.42 3.42 28.72
N ALA A 784 -7.23 2.43 27.84
CA ALA A 784 -7.55 1.03 28.14
C ALA A 784 -6.67 0.47 29.27
N ALA A 785 -5.38 0.83 29.29
CA ALA A 785 -4.45 0.47 30.36
C ALA A 785 -4.83 1.15 31.68
N ALA A 786 -5.21 2.44 31.64
CA ALA A 786 -5.69 3.16 32.82
C ALA A 786 -6.95 2.53 33.40
N ALA A 787 -7.91 2.14 32.55
CA ALA A 787 -9.13 1.43 32.96
C ALA A 787 -8.84 0.06 33.60
N ALA A 788 -7.69 -0.56 33.29
CA ALA A 788 -7.27 -1.82 33.88
C ALA A 788 -6.60 -1.66 35.26
N LEU A 789 -6.38 -0.42 35.75
CA LEU A 789 -5.78 -0.14 37.06
C LEU A 789 -6.76 -0.29 38.24
N GLU A 790 -8.00 -0.75 37.99
CA GLU A 790 -8.99 -0.97 39.07
C GLU A 790 -8.40 -1.82 40.21
N ALA A 791 -8.63 -1.36 41.45
CA ALA A 791 -8.26 -2.11 42.64
C ALA A 791 -9.01 -3.45 42.65
N GLY A 792 -8.30 -4.57 42.72
CA GLY A 792 -8.94 -5.87 42.89
C GLY A 792 -9.82 -5.88 44.15
N ASN A 793 -10.85 -6.73 44.19
CA ASN A 793 -11.68 -6.94 45.39
C ASN A 793 -10.77 -7.17 46.62
N GLY A 794 -10.60 -6.14 47.46
CA GLY A 794 -9.67 -6.14 48.59
C GLY A 794 -8.59 -5.05 48.61
N GLY A 795 -8.51 -4.14 47.63
CA GLY A 795 -7.59 -2.99 47.68
C GLY A 795 -6.14 -3.30 47.26
N ALA A 796 -5.87 -4.50 46.74
CA ALA A 796 -4.55 -4.87 46.24
C ALA A 796 -4.33 -4.37 44.80
N VAL A 797 -3.20 -3.70 44.59
CA VAL A 797 -2.77 -3.19 43.28
C VAL A 797 -2.38 -4.34 42.35
N ASN A 798 -2.92 -4.37 41.14
CA ASN A 798 -2.51 -5.33 40.12
C ASN A 798 -1.13 -4.92 39.55
N ALA A 799 -0.07 -5.56 40.03
CA ALA A 799 1.31 -5.25 39.63
C ALA A 799 1.55 -5.38 38.11
N ALA A 800 0.90 -6.33 37.44
CA ALA A 800 1.05 -6.53 36.00
C ALA A 800 0.35 -5.43 35.19
N ALA A 801 -0.86 -5.02 35.61
CA ALA A 801 -1.57 -3.91 34.99
C ALA A 801 -0.84 -2.57 35.22
N LEU A 802 -0.28 -2.37 36.42
CA LEU A 802 0.55 -1.20 36.73
C LEU A 802 1.81 -1.18 35.86
N ALA A 803 2.53 -2.30 35.72
CA ALA A 803 3.73 -2.36 34.89
C ALA A 803 3.44 -2.06 33.41
N ASP A 804 2.34 -2.60 32.86
CA ASP A 804 1.90 -2.31 31.50
C ASP A 804 1.52 -0.82 31.34
N PHE A 805 0.73 -0.28 32.25
CA PHE A 805 0.36 1.14 32.24
C PHE A 805 1.59 2.05 32.35
N ALA A 806 2.49 1.79 33.30
CA ALA A 806 3.70 2.59 33.52
C ALA A 806 4.61 2.59 32.29
N LEU A 807 4.76 1.44 31.62
CA LEU A 807 5.51 1.35 30.36
C LEU A 807 4.87 2.19 29.24
N GLN A 808 3.55 2.08 29.06
CA GLN A 808 2.83 2.85 28.04
C GLN A 808 2.86 4.35 28.35
N PHE A 809 2.67 4.72 29.61
CA PHE A 809 2.69 6.10 30.09
C PHE A 809 4.07 6.74 29.89
N ARG A 810 5.16 6.08 30.29
CA ARG A 810 6.53 6.59 30.09
C ARG A 810 6.82 6.89 28.62
N ARG A 811 6.44 5.99 27.70
CA ARG A 811 6.60 6.19 26.25
C ARG A 811 5.72 7.32 25.71
N TYR A 812 4.47 7.40 26.15
CA TYR A 812 3.55 8.47 25.76
C TYR A 812 4.05 9.84 26.21
N ARG A 813 4.49 9.95 27.48
CA ARG A 813 5.06 11.17 28.07
C ARG A 813 6.32 11.62 27.32
N LEU A 814 7.25 10.71 27.03
CA LEU A 814 8.45 11.02 26.26
C LEU A 814 8.08 11.59 24.88
N ALA A 815 7.19 10.91 24.17
CA ALA A 815 6.75 11.37 22.85
C ALA A 815 6.06 12.74 22.94
N HIS A 816 5.17 12.94 23.92
CA HIS A 816 4.46 14.20 24.13
C HIS A 816 5.43 15.37 24.37
N HIS A 817 6.35 15.21 25.33
CA HIS A 817 7.35 16.23 25.65
C HIS A 817 8.16 16.64 24.42
N TRP A 818 8.68 15.67 23.65
CA TRP A 818 9.48 15.99 22.48
C TRP A 818 8.66 16.54 21.32
N HIS A 819 7.42 16.10 21.12
CA HIS A 819 6.53 16.71 20.12
C HIS A 819 6.24 18.17 20.45
N ALA A 820 5.85 18.47 21.69
CA ALA A 820 5.61 19.83 22.17
C ALA A 820 6.88 20.71 22.06
N ASN A 821 8.05 20.17 22.42
CA ASN A 821 9.32 20.89 22.28
C ASN A 821 9.66 21.17 20.81
N GLN A 822 9.45 20.23 19.90
CA GLN A 822 9.67 20.43 18.46
C GLN A 822 8.75 21.53 17.91
N GLU A 823 7.50 21.58 18.40
CA GLU A 823 6.55 22.61 18.04
C GLU A 823 6.95 23.98 18.60
N GLY A 824 7.21 24.08 19.90
CA GLY A 824 7.58 25.32 20.59
C GLY A 824 8.92 25.90 20.13
N SER A 825 9.92 25.07 19.89
CA SER A 825 11.28 25.53 19.56
C SER A 825 11.52 25.80 18.07
N VAL A 826 10.77 25.14 17.17
CA VAL A 826 11.01 25.23 15.72
C VAL A 826 9.76 25.61 14.94
N ILE A 827 8.66 24.86 15.08
CA ILE A 827 7.48 25.05 14.22
C ILE A 827 6.81 26.39 14.51
N PHE A 828 6.43 26.65 15.77
CA PHE A 828 5.73 27.88 16.13
C PHE A 828 6.55 29.13 15.80
N PRO A 829 7.84 29.25 16.16
CA PRO A 829 8.66 30.40 15.77
C PRO A 829 8.70 30.59 14.25
N MET A 830 8.83 29.51 13.48
CA MET A 830 8.83 29.62 12.02
C MET A 830 7.48 30.11 11.51
N PHE A 831 6.36 29.59 12.01
CA PHE A 831 5.04 30.02 11.59
C PHE A 831 4.74 31.47 11.97
N GLU A 832 5.18 31.92 13.14
CA GLU A 832 5.05 33.31 13.59
C GLU A 832 5.82 34.29 12.69
N THR A 833 6.94 33.88 12.07
CA THR A 833 7.60 34.72 11.04
C THR A 833 6.74 34.99 9.81
N TYR A 834 5.83 34.06 9.46
CA TYR A 834 4.93 34.17 8.30
C TYR A 834 3.54 34.71 8.65
N ALA A 835 3.04 34.37 9.82
CA ALA A 835 1.68 34.67 10.27
C ALA A 835 1.71 35.02 11.77
N PRO A 836 2.07 36.26 12.14
CA PRO A 836 2.16 36.64 13.54
C PRO A 836 0.80 36.51 14.28
N GLY A 837 0.81 35.91 15.46
CA GLY A 837 -0.36 35.65 16.31
C GLY A 837 -1.11 34.35 16.00
N LEU A 838 -0.53 33.46 15.18
CA LEU A 838 -1.14 32.17 14.82
C LEU A 838 -0.98 31.12 15.93
N THR A 839 0.11 31.16 16.70
CA THR A 839 0.49 30.09 17.65
C THR A 839 0.22 30.45 19.10
N GLY A 840 -0.37 31.62 19.37
CA GLY A 840 -0.51 32.15 20.74
C GLY A 840 -1.40 31.31 21.67
N ARG A 841 -2.38 30.56 21.13
CA ARG A 841 -3.23 29.66 21.93
C ARG A 841 -2.48 28.37 22.32
N SER A 842 -1.68 27.82 21.41
CA SER A 842 -0.98 26.53 21.59
C SER A 842 0.11 26.57 22.67
N HIS A 843 0.82 27.70 22.83
CA HIS A 843 1.91 27.80 23.83
C HIS A 843 1.43 27.59 25.27
N ASN A 844 0.27 28.14 25.63
CA ASN A 844 -0.25 28.03 27.00
C ASN A 844 -0.76 26.61 27.29
N GLU A 845 -1.36 25.96 26.29
CA GLU A 845 -1.89 24.60 26.39
C GLU A 845 -0.75 23.57 26.61
N HIS A 846 0.38 23.70 25.90
CA HIS A 846 1.52 22.78 26.05
C HIS A 846 2.13 22.80 27.45
N ALA A 847 2.27 23.98 28.07
CA ALA A 847 2.82 24.11 29.41
C ALA A 847 1.91 23.48 30.49
N GLU A 848 0.59 23.63 30.34
CA GLU A 848 -0.38 22.98 31.23
C GLU A 848 -0.35 21.45 31.11
N ASP A 849 -0.21 20.95 29.87
CA ASP A 849 -0.16 19.51 29.60
C ASP A 849 1.14 18.88 30.10
N GLU A 850 2.27 19.59 29.97
CA GLU A 850 3.55 19.16 30.52
C GLU A 850 3.53 19.06 32.07
N ALA A 851 2.91 20.03 32.74
CA ALA A 851 2.75 19.99 34.20
C ALA A 851 1.90 18.79 34.66
N LYS A 852 0.85 18.43 33.92
CA LYS A 852 0.04 17.22 34.20
C LYS A 852 0.87 15.95 34.02
N MET A 853 1.64 15.86 32.93
CA MET A 853 2.52 14.70 32.64
C MET A 853 3.53 14.47 33.76
N GLU A 854 4.14 15.52 34.29
CA GLU A 854 5.13 15.41 35.37
C GLU A 854 4.46 15.01 36.70
N ARG A 855 3.29 15.57 37.01
CA ARG A 855 2.51 15.13 38.18
C ARG A 855 2.16 13.64 38.10
N TRP A 856 1.68 13.17 36.94
CA TRP A 856 1.33 11.76 36.77
C TRP A 856 2.55 10.84 36.78
N ALA A 857 3.71 11.30 36.31
CA ALA A 857 4.96 10.56 36.46
C ALA A 857 5.28 10.26 37.92
N GLY A 858 5.19 11.27 38.79
CA GLY A 858 5.36 11.08 40.24
C GLY A 858 4.35 10.11 40.84
N LEU A 859 3.09 10.11 40.39
CA LEU A 859 2.07 9.14 40.83
C LEU A 859 2.38 7.71 40.38
N VAL A 860 2.90 7.53 39.16
CA VAL A 860 3.32 6.21 38.65
C VAL A 860 4.49 5.68 39.46
N GLU A 861 5.50 6.51 39.74
CA GLU A 861 6.65 6.12 40.57
C GLU A 861 6.23 5.76 42.00
N ALA A 862 5.32 6.56 42.59
CA ALA A 862 4.75 6.26 43.90
C ALA A 862 3.96 4.95 43.91
N ALA A 863 3.18 4.67 42.87
CA ALA A 863 2.44 3.41 42.74
C ALA A 863 3.39 2.20 42.56
N GLU A 864 4.44 2.33 41.74
CA GLU A 864 5.45 1.28 41.56
C GLU A 864 6.23 1.02 42.86
N GLY A 865 6.55 2.08 43.63
CA GLY A 865 7.17 1.97 44.95
C GLY A 865 6.27 1.29 45.97
N ALA A 866 5.00 1.69 46.04
CA ALA A 866 3.99 1.10 46.93
C ALA A 866 3.81 -0.42 46.70
N VAL A 867 3.87 -0.88 45.44
CA VAL A 867 3.84 -2.32 45.10
C VAL A 867 5.10 -3.04 45.57
N ARG A 868 6.29 -2.43 45.45
CA ARG A 868 7.56 -3.03 45.92
C ARG A 868 7.60 -3.15 47.45
N GLU A 869 7.03 -2.17 48.15
CA GLU A 869 7.07 -2.07 49.62
C GLU A 869 5.87 -2.74 50.33
N GLY A 870 4.86 -3.21 49.58
CA GLY A 870 3.64 -3.80 50.13
C GLY A 870 2.68 -2.78 50.78
N ALA A 871 2.86 -1.49 50.49
CA ALA A 871 2.07 -0.38 51.04
C ALA A 871 0.83 -0.09 50.17
N GLY A 872 -0.25 -0.85 50.36
CA GLY A 872 -1.41 -0.86 49.44
C GLY A 872 -2.22 0.44 49.33
N GLU A 873 -2.31 1.25 50.38
CA GLU A 873 -3.28 2.38 50.43
C GLU A 873 -2.82 3.60 49.62
N ALA A 874 -1.56 4.02 49.77
CA ALA A 874 -1.00 5.15 49.01
C ALA A 874 -0.92 4.85 47.51
N GLY A 875 -0.53 3.61 47.15
CA GLY A 875 -0.54 3.14 45.77
C GLY A 875 -1.95 3.10 45.17
N ALA A 876 -2.95 2.64 45.93
CA ALA A 876 -4.34 2.62 45.47
C ALA A 876 -4.91 4.02 45.21
N GLN A 877 -4.56 5.01 46.05
CA GLN A 877 -4.95 6.41 45.83
C GLN A 877 -4.31 7.00 44.57
N ALA A 878 -3.01 6.76 44.34
CA ALA A 878 -2.32 7.21 43.13
C ALA A 878 -2.96 6.62 41.86
N LEU A 879 -3.33 5.33 41.89
CA LEU A 879 -3.98 4.66 40.77
C LEU A 879 -5.40 5.15 40.50
N ALA A 880 -6.16 5.47 41.55
CA ALA A 880 -7.49 6.05 41.40
C ALA A 880 -7.46 7.40 40.68
N VAL A 881 -6.45 8.23 40.97
CA VAL A 881 -6.23 9.51 40.28
C VAL A 881 -5.89 9.28 38.80
N LEU A 882 -4.94 8.37 38.51
CA LEU A 882 -4.54 8.04 37.13
C LEU A 882 -5.73 7.49 36.32
N HIS A 883 -6.52 6.58 36.90
CA HIS A 883 -7.71 6.03 36.28
C HIS A 883 -8.75 7.11 35.92
N ALA A 884 -8.92 8.13 36.78
CA ALA A 884 -9.91 9.18 36.57
C ALA A 884 -9.44 10.27 35.58
N GLU A 885 -8.19 10.70 35.68
CA GLU A 885 -7.70 11.89 34.95
C GLU A 885 -7.18 11.56 33.54
N ILE A 886 -6.54 10.40 33.34
CA ILE A 886 -5.94 10.02 32.05
C ILE A 886 -6.99 10.03 30.91
N PRO A 887 -8.18 9.41 31.04
CA PRO A 887 -9.13 9.37 29.94
C PRO A 887 -9.63 10.75 29.52
N ALA A 888 -9.95 11.60 30.49
CA ALA A 888 -10.40 12.97 30.25
C ALA A 888 -9.32 13.81 29.57
N PHE A 889 -8.05 13.62 29.96
CA PHE A 889 -6.93 14.28 29.30
C PHE A 889 -6.78 13.84 27.85
N ILE A 890 -6.82 12.55 27.56
CA ILE A 890 -6.65 12.06 26.18
C ILE A 890 -7.77 12.59 25.28
N ASP A 891 -9.01 12.69 25.79
CA ASP A 891 -10.13 13.31 25.06
C ASP A 891 -9.89 14.81 24.79
N ALA A 892 -9.34 15.54 25.77
CA ALA A 892 -8.99 16.95 25.59
C ALA A 892 -7.81 17.15 24.62
N PHE A 893 -6.77 16.32 24.75
CA PHE A 893 -5.58 16.36 23.90
C PHE A 893 -5.92 16.05 22.44
N GLU A 894 -6.84 15.14 22.16
CA GLU A 894 -7.30 14.90 20.79
C GLU A 894 -7.89 16.17 20.14
N ASN A 895 -8.64 16.97 20.91
CA ASN A 895 -9.19 18.24 20.43
C ASN A 895 -8.08 19.28 20.19
N HIS A 896 -7.05 19.32 21.03
CA HIS A 896 -5.87 20.15 20.84
C HIS A 896 -5.15 19.80 19.52
N LEU A 897 -4.80 18.51 19.32
CA LEU A 897 -4.17 18.02 18.09
C LEU A 897 -4.99 18.36 16.84
N ARG A 898 -6.32 18.28 16.94
CA ARG A 898 -7.24 18.65 15.85
C ARG A 898 -7.20 20.15 15.56
N GLY A 899 -7.14 21.00 16.58
CA GLY A 899 -6.99 22.45 16.42
C GLY A 899 -5.72 22.81 15.64
N GLU A 900 -4.61 22.16 15.93
CA GLU A 900 -3.34 22.38 15.22
C GLU A 900 -3.40 21.90 13.77
N GLU A 901 -4.00 20.74 13.52
CA GLU A 901 -4.23 20.22 12.16
C GLU A 901 -5.12 21.14 11.31
N GLU A 902 -6.15 21.72 11.93
CA GLU A 902 -7.11 22.60 11.27
C GLU A 902 -6.55 23.99 10.97
N HIS A 903 -5.71 24.54 11.86
CA HIS A 903 -5.24 25.92 11.76
C HIS A 903 -3.77 26.02 11.34
N LEU A 904 -2.85 25.37 12.05
CA LEU A 904 -1.41 25.46 11.78
C LEU A 904 -1.04 24.69 10.51
N GLN A 905 -1.29 23.38 10.47
CA GLN A 905 -0.83 22.54 9.35
C GLN A 905 -1.41 22.99 7.99
N ARG A 906 -2.60 23.60 7.98
CA ARG A 906 -3.20 24.18 6.77
C ARG A 906 -2.44 25.38 6.25
N VAL A 907 -2.01 26.27 7.14
CA VAL A 907 -1.19 27.44 6.78
C VAL A 907 0.17 26.95 6.29
N GLY A 908 0.80 26.02 7.01
CA GLY A 908 2.11 25.46 6.67
C GLY A 908 2.14 24.87 5.27
N ARG A 909 1.19 23.98 4.97
CA ARG A 909 1.10 23.32 3.66
C ARG A 909 0.70 24.24 2.51
N LYS A 910 0.11 25.40 2.80
CA LYS A 910 -0.39 26.33 1.77
C LYS A 910 0.58 27.47 1.50
N GLN A 911 1.26 27.97 2.53
CA GLN A 911 2.10 29.17 2.45
C GLN A 911 3.59 28.85 2.38
N LEU A 912 4.03 27.78 3.05
CA LEU A 912 5.45 27.42 3.05
C LEU A 912 5.79 26.63 1.79
N ASN A 913 6.82 27.06 1.08
CA ASN A 913 7.37 26.30 -0.02
C ASN A 913 8.06 25.02 0.49
N LEU A 914 8.43 24.13 -0.43
CA LEU A 914 8.94 22.81 -0.07
C LEU A 914 10.29 22.85 0.64
N ASP A 915 11.18 23.74 0.19
CA ASP A 915 12.52 23.88 0.73
C ASP A 915 12.49 24.33 2.19
N LEU A 916 11.64 25.30 2.50
CA LEU A 916 11.44 25.77 3.87
C LEU A 916 10.80 24.71 4.77
N GLN A 917 9.83 23.93 4.25
CA GLN A 917 9.28 22.81 4.99
C GLN A 917 10.36 21.77 5.35
N LYS A 918 11.32 21.51 4.45
CA LYS A 918 12.45 20.61 4.74
C LYS A 918 13.43 21.24 5.72
N GLU A 919 13.75 22.52 5.56
CA GLU A 919 14.63 23.25 6.48
C GLU A 919 14.10 23.20 7.91
N MET A 920 12.79 23.42 8.08
CA MET A 920 12.11 23.30 9.37
C MET A 920 12.31 21.92 9.99
N LEU A 921 12.10 20.85 9.22
CA LEU A 921 12.25 19.49 9.73
C LEU A 921 13.71 19.11 9.99
N ARG A 922 14.67 19.68 9.25
CA ARG A 922 16.10 19.52 9.56
C ARG A 922 16.47 20.19 10.87
N LYS A 923 15.95 21.38 11.14
CA LYS A 923 16.09 22.03 12.46
C LYS A 923 15.52 21.17 13.59
N ILE A 924 14.35 20.56 13.39
CA ILE A 924 13.78 19.58 14.34
C ILE A 924 14.73 18.40 14.54
N TRP A 925 15.26 17.85 13.45
CA TRP A 925 16.20 16.73 13.49
C TRP A 925 17.46 17.06 14.29
N ASP A 926 18.06 18.23 14.05
CA ASP A 926 19.29 18.68 14.70
C ASP A 926 19.08 19.09 16.16
N ASN A 927 17.90 19.61 16.51
CA ASN A 927 17.53 20.00 17.89
C ASN A 927 17.09 18.83 18.78
N THR A 928 16.85 17.64 18.20
CA THR A 928 16.39 16.46 18.95
C THR A 928 17.57 15.48 19.12
N PRO A 929 17.92 15.09 20.36
CA PRO A 929 19.03 14.17 20.63
C PRO A 929 18.87 12.81 19.91
N PRO A 930 19.98 12.16 19.50
CA PRO A 930 19.92 10.86 18.82
C PRO A 930 19.26 9.75 19.66
N GLU A 931 19.43 9.77 20.98
CA GLU A 931 18.87 8.80 21.92
C GLU A 931 17.34 8.87 21.90
N VAL A 932 16.81 10.08 21.83
CA VAL A 932 15.37 10.35 21.72
C VAL A 932 14.84 9.84 20.38
N TRP A 933 15.55 10.09 19.28
CA TRP A 933 15.13 9.58 17.97
C TRP A 933 15.09 8.05 17.92
N ALA A 934 16.01 7.39 18.62
CA ALA A 934 16.05 5.93 18.72
C ALA A 934 14.79 5.34 19.37
N GLU A 935 14.10 6.10 20.23
CA GLU A 935 12.82 5.68 20.85
C GLU A 935 11.58 6.26 20.14
N TYR A 936 11.64 7.54 19.74
CA TYR A 936 10.53 8.28 19.17
C TYR A 936 10.12 7.77 17.78
N LEU A 937 11.09 7.43 16.91
CA LEU A 937 10.78 6.92 15.56
C LEU A 937 10.10 5.56 15.61
N PRO A 938 10.64 4.53 16.32
CA PRO A 938 9.97 3.25 16.39
C PRO A 938 8.63 3.33 17.11
N TRP A 939 8.53 4.16 18.17
CA TRP A 939 7.26 4.39 18.86
C TRP A 939 6.18 4.92 17.92
N THR A 940 6.51 5.94 17.11
CA THR A 940 5.56 6.51 16.14
C THR A 940 5.14 5.45 15.12
N VAL A 941 6.09 4.71 14.57
CA VAL A 941 5.83 3.64 13.58
C VAL A 941 4.95 2.53 14.16
N ALA A 942 5.19 2.10 15.41
CA ALA A 942 4.44 1.04 16.08
C ALA A 942 3.00 1.44 16.45
N ASN A 943 2.75 2.75 16.62
CA ASN A 943 1.43 3.26 16.94
C ASN A 943 0.61 3.68 15.71
N LEU A 944 1.23 3.85 14.55
CA LEU A 944 0.50 4.13 13.31
C LEU A 944 -0.38 2.93 12.88
N PRO A 945 -1.71 3.12 12.71
CA PRO A 945 -2.64 2.03 12.48
C PRO A 945 -2.61 1.47 11.05
N MET A 946 -2.09 2.22 10.07
CA MET A 946 -1.97 1.75 8.67
C MET A 946 -0.52 1.68 8.21
N HIS A 947 -0.14 0.63 7.46
CA HIS A 947 1.20 0.49 6.88
C HIS A 947 1.56 1.63 5.96
N GLN A 948 0.58 2.15 5.20
CA GLN A 948 0.80 3.29 4.32
C GLN A 948 1.11 4.59 5.09
N GLN A 949 0.63 4.74 6.32
CA GLN A 949 1.02 5.83 7.20
C GLN A 949 2.46 5.66 7.66
N ARG A 950 2.86 4.44 8.06
CA ARG A 950 4.24 4.11 8.46
C ARG A 950 5.23 4.38 7.34
N VAL A 951 4.93 3.93 6.12
CA VAL A 951 5.73 4.19 4.91
C VAL A 951 5.88 5.70 4.68
N LYS A 952 4.78 6.45 4.76
CA LYS A 952 4.80 7.91 4.60
C LYS A 952 5.62 8.60 5.67
N PHE A 953 5.50 8.18 6.94
CA PHE A 953 6.25 8.75 8.05
C PHE A 953 7.75 8.53 7.87
N VAL A 954 8.16 7.28 7.60
CA VAL A 954 9.57 6.93 7.36
C VAL A 954 10.11 7.67 6.14
N ARG A 955 9.36 7.80 5.05
CA ARG A 955 9.78 8.58 3.87
C ARG A 955 9.92 10.08 4.15
N CYS A 956 9.10 10.66 5.03
CA CYS A 956 9.29 12.07 5.41
C CYS A 956 10.70 12.27 5.98
N TRP A 957 11.12 11.42 6.91
CA TRP A 957 12.45 11.54 7.52
C TRP A 957 13.57 11.06 6.60
N ALA A 958 13.51 9.81 6.16
CA ALA A 958 14.61 9.12 5.50
C ALA A 958 14.72 9.34 3.99
N VAL A 959 13.72 9.96 3.34
CA VAL A 959 13.78 10.26 1.90
C VAL A 959 13.78 11.76 1.65
N TRP A 960 12.96 12.52 2.38
CA TRP A 960 12.79 13.96 2.11
C TRP A 960 13.74 14.86 2.93
N VAL A 961 13.92 14.57 4.22
CA VAL A 961 14.54 15.51 5.16
C VAL A 961 16.03 15.21 5.34
N VAL A 962 16.38 13.98 5.75
CA VAL A 962 17.76 13.54 6.04
C VAL A 962 18.09 12.22 5.31
N PRO A 963 18.09 12.20 3.96
CA PRO A 963 18.39 10.99 3.18
C PRO A 963 19.77 10.39 3.50
N GLU A 964 20.74 11.21 3.87
CA GLU A 964 22.07 10.79 4.31
C GLU A 964 22.07 9.95 5.62
N ARG A 965 20.97 9.98 6.38
CA ARG A 965 20.78 9.18 7.62
C ARG A 965 19.75 8.06 7.47
N ALA A 966 19.31 7.74 6.26
CA ALA A 966 18.26 6.75 6.01
C ALA A 966 18.53 5.39 6.67
N GLN A 967 19.76 4.87 6.58
CA GLN A 967 20.14 3.58 7.16
C GLN A 967 20.18 3.62 8.70
N LEU A 968 20.50 4.77 9.31
CA LEU A 968 20.47 4.96 10.76
C LEU A 968 19.02 4.93 11.26
N ILE A 969 18.13 5.68 10.58
CA ILE A 969 16.69 5.67 10.84
C ILE A 969 16.15 4.25 10.76
N GLY A 970 16.47 3.52 9.69
CA GLY A 970 16.00 2.15 9.54
C GLY A 970 16.59 1.19 10.56
N ARG A 971 17.83 1.39 11.03
CA ARG A 971 18.38 0.62 12.15
C ARG A 971 17.56 0.81 13.42
N TRP A 972 17.26 2.05 13.81
CA TRP A 972 16.45 2.32 15.00
C TRP A 972 15.04 1.73 14.87
N VAL A 973 14.39 1.95 13.72
CA VAL A 973 13.06 1.38 13.46
C VAL A 973 13.10 -0.15 13.50
N ALA A 974 14.08 -0.79 12.87
CA ALA A 974 14.21 -2.26 12.87
C ALA A 974 14.38 -2.87 14.26
N LEU A 975 15.05 -2.15 15.18
CA LEU A 975 15.25 -2.61 16.55
C LEU A 975 14.03 -2.38 17.45
N GLY A 976 13.20 -1.36 17.15
CA GLY A 976 12.08 -0.97 18.00
C GLY A 976 10.69 -1.42 17.54
N VAL A 977 10.55 -2.07 16.37
CA VAL A 977 9.27 -2.59 15.87
C VAL A 977 9.30 -4.11 15.73
N ASP A 978 8.12 -4.74 15.66
CA ASP A 978 8.01 -6.17 15.42
C ASP A 978 8.51 -6.55 14.02
N GLN A 979 9.05 -7.77 13.89
CA GLN A 979 9.64 -8.28 12.65
C GLN A 979 8.69 -8.14 11.43
N PRO A 980 7.39 -8.50 11.50
CA PRO A 980 6.47 -8.29 10.38
C PRO A 980 6.37 -6.84 9.93
N THR A 981 6.31 -5.88 10.87
CA THR A 981 6.29 -4.45 10.53
C THR A 981 7.58 -4.03 9.83
N TRP A 982 8.73 -4.46 10.35
CA TRP A 982 10.03 -4.15 9.74
C TRP A 982 10.17 -4.72 8.33
N GLU A 983 9.85 -5.99 8.10
CA GLU A 983 9.98 -6.64 6.79
C GLU A 983 9.16 -5.91 5.71
N ARG A 984 7.94 -5.48 6.06
CA ARG A 984 7.05 -4.73 5.16
C ARG A 984 7.55 -3.32 4.89
N LEU A 985 8.14 -2.66 5.90
CA LEU A 985 8.74 -1.35 5.76
C LEU A 985 10.00 -1.41 4.89
N ALA A 986 10.92 -2.34 5.17
CA ALA A 986 12.10 -2.60 4.36
C ALA A 986 11.75 -2.89 2.90
N ALA A 987 10.64 -3.59 2.66
CA ALA A 987 10.13 -3.82 1.31
C ALA A 987 9.61 -2.54 0.63
N SER A 988 8.94 -1.66 1.37
CA SER A 988 8.29 -0.46 0.82
C SER A 988 9.21 0.77 0.71
N VAL A 989 10.24 0.80 1.57
CA VAL A 989 11.26 1.84 1.69
C VAL A 989 12.63 1.14 1.78
N PRO A 990 13.12 0.52 0.69
CA PRO A 990 14.39 -0.21 0.69
C PRO A 990 15.62 0.66 1.04
N GLU A 991 15.48 1.98 0.96
CA GLU A 991 16.53 2.96 1.24
C GLU A 991 16.93 2.99 2.72
N VAL A 992 16.05 2.55 3.64
CA VAL A 992 16.34 2.55 5.08
C VAL A 992 16.98 1.27 5.58
N VAL A 993 17.06 0.22 4.77
CA VAL A 993 17.60 -1.07 5.22
C VAL A 993 19.04 -0.86 5.69
N PRO A 994 19.40 -1.20 6.94
CA PRO A 994 20.73 -0.95 7.49
C PRO A 994 21.73 -2.01 7.01
N ARG A 995 23.02 -1.66 7.02
CA ARG A 995 24.10 -2.58 6.67
C ARG A 995 24.07 -3.82 7.57
N GLY A 996 24.17 -5.00 6.97
CA GLY A 996 24.13 -6.29 7.68
C GLY A 996 22.74 -6.92 7.78
N ALA A 997 21.67 -6.16 7.51
CA ALA A 997 20.32 -6.72 7.41
C ALA A 997 20.08 -7.36 6.03
N SER A 998 19.21 -8.39 5.99
CA SER A 998 18.75 -8.98 4.72
C SER A 998 18.12 -7.92 3.83
N GLY A 999 18.45 -7.95 2.53
CA GLY A 999 17.97 -6.97 1.56
C GLY A 999 18.72 -5.64 1.56
N TRP A 1000 19.76 -5.46 2.40
CA TRP A 1000 20.64 -4.30 2.32
C TRP A 1000 21.24 -4.18 0.92
N ARG A 1001 21.19 -2.96 0.38
CA ARG A 1001 21.94 -2.57 -0.79
C ARG A 1001 22.76 -1.35 -0.42
N ARG A 1002 23.94 -1.24 -1.02
CA ARG A 1002 24.73 -0.02 -0.94
C ARG A 1002 24.01 1.10 -1.69
N TYR A 1003 23.10 1.77 -0.99
CA TYR A 1003 22.58 3.05 -1.41
C TYR A 1003 23.58 4.09 -0.90
N PHE A 1004 24.38 4.60 -1.84
CA PHE A 1004 25.58 5.45 -1.68
C PHE A 1004 26.87 4.71 -1.27
#